data_AF-A0A7W0EQY6-F1
#
_entry.id   AF-A0A7W0EQY6-F1
#
_cell.length_a   1.000
_cell.length_b   1.000
_cell.length_c   1.000
_cell.angle_alpha   90.00
_cell.angle_beta   90.00
_cell.angle_gamma   90.00
#
_symmetry.space_group_name_H-M   'P 1'
#
loop_
_entity.id
_entity.type
_entity.pdbx_description
1 polymer ?
#
loop_
_entity_poly.entity_id
_entity_poly.type
_entity_poly.pdbx_seq_one_letter_code
_entity_poly.pdbx_strand_id
1 'polypeptide(L)'
;MDKKRLIDKIVATLRLSVEADNSVNKYSCGEYSFDDFESYWDKLLSDKNAHEMEYHCLICPLCILGLAKSWEINEKAMNISNNINNEELAITAANFIENQNMQKMRHEYLWAAAENHSGGQGEALGVAVAGEGGQAALIECNAWVGNKELNIGKLELWGMQVEGTATGVPITQPLKYLEDKLEGIFRVNSLFQAFNLDRRYINVDLKERVLKEANSLSLAIIMSIVNAACQRTDDSNVVYSADIRQDGKLEKVGMVSEKLRAARNCRIKQFVLSKENEIDCSSEFLSDPNFQVLFFDSVEEVLQYFGVYPASFLAEPKVQIESQELKAERHDKNEFHPLILTPADESKEWRFILKRLEGQDIKKKILEQLLPFFEDLCQAMYKEGTFSTVFFMGLPEKIHCILPYSGFEFVRRQPLLEFSGNLLELISLINGRDLGFVIDYSGLLVSIRKVNSEILGRHDIGTLLMGANRQYACMSLFSQSLIFFFPPTGRQLHIFFDGNLIGKYMNGRWRETDYVLMDRLLEQVSEKNHLSWPEVRKAARAAVSMAERGQGGIFAFVKDTKEISGKWEDRLETCWGLKMKPIHLSDLNEKDLINQAKDEGAVIIDRHGKIISCRAYIATDISESEKRIPGTSYRHKHARHFSEIVGVVTLVASRYGKVTVYERGKELISV
;
A
#
# COMPACT_ATOMS: atom_id res chain seq x y z
N MET A 1 -43.11 23.02 -17.92
CA MET A 1 -43.38 21.92 -16.99
C MET A 1 -42.62 22.19 -15.69
N ASP A 2 -43.20 21.90 -14.52
CA ASP A 2 -42.51 22.13 -13.23
C ASP A 2 -41.25 21.24 -13.14
N LYS A 3 -40.07 21.87 -13.06
CA LYS A 3 -38.76 21.20 -13.02
C LYS A 3 -38.67 20.17 -11.89
N LYS A 4 -39.33 20.42 -10.75
CA LYS A 4 -39.35 19.49 -9.62
C LYS A 4 -40.09 18.21 -9.97
N ARG A 5 -41.27 18.33 -10.58
CA ARG A 5 -42.11 17.21 -11.01
C ARG A 5 -41.44 16.34 -12.10
N LEU A 6 -40.59 16.95 -12.93
CA LEU A 6 -39.76 16.25 -13.91
C LEU A 6 -38.68 15.40 -13.23
N ILE A 7 -37.94 16.01 -12.31
CA ILE A 7 -36.87 15.35 -11.55
C ILE A 7 -37.44 14.20 -10.71
N ASP A 8 -38.58 14.42 -10.04
CA ASP A 8 -39.24 13.39 -9.21
C ASP A 8 -39.64 12.15 -10.05
N LYS A 9 -40.07 12.35 -11.30
CA LYS A 9 -40.38 11.25 -12.22
C LYS A 9 -39.13 10.49 -12.66
N ILE A 10 -38.05 11.19 -13.00
CA ILE A 10 -36.77 10.57 -13.39
C ILE A 10 -36.22 9.74 -12.23
N VAL A 11 -36.22 10.28 -11.01
CA VAL A 11 -35.76 9.56 -9.80
C VAL A 11 -36.61 8.33 -9.53
N ALA A 12 -37.95 8.43 -9.63
CA ALA A 12 -38.85 7.30 -9.42
C ALA A 12 -38.63 6.18 -10.47
N THR A 13 -38.42 6.53 -11.74
CA THR A 13 -38.15 5.55 -12.80
C THR A 13 -36.77 4.90 -12.66
N LEU A 14 -35.74 5.65 -12.25
CA LEU A 14 -34.42 5.09 -11.96
C LEU A 14 -34.45 4.14 -10.76
N ARG A 15 -35.18 4.47 -9.69
CA ARG A 15 -35.40 3.56 -8.54
C ARG A 15 -36.04 2.24 -8.98
N LEU A 16 -37.09 2.30 -9.81
CA LEU A 16 -37.73 1.11 -10.37
C LEU A 16 -36.79 0.28 -11.25
N SER A 17 -35.82 0.90 -11.94
CA SER A 17 -34.82 0.18 -12.76
C SER A 17 -33.73 -0.50 -11.93
N VAL A 18 -33.35 0.09 -10.79
CA VAL A 18 -32.39 -0.51 -9.83
C VAL A 18 -33.02 -1.68 -9.08
N GLU A 19 -34.34 -1.66 -8.87
CA GLU A 19 -35.08 -2.74 -8.20
C GLU A 19 -35.48 -3.89 -9.16
N ALA A 20 -35.53 -3.65 -10.48
CA ALA A 20 -36.01 -4.61 -11.48
C ALA A 20 -34.88 -5.36 -12.19
N ASP A 21 -34.09 -6.12 -11.42
CA ASP A 21 -32.83 -6.71 -11.90
C ASP A 21 -32.95 -7.90 -12.87
N ASN A 22 -34.10 -8.17 -13.54
CA ASN A 22 -34.20 -9.25 -14.56
C ASN A 22 -35.46 -9.29 -15.45
N SER A 23 -36.21 -8.19 -15.66
CA SER A 23 -37.45 -8.25 -16.48
C SER A 23 -37.60 -7.19 -17.59
N VAL A 24 -36.49 -6.59 -18.02
CA VAL A 24 -36.50 -5.52 -19.04
C VAL A 24 -37.03 -5.99 -20.41
N ASN A 25 -37.05 -7.30 -20.69
CA ASN A 25 -37.56 -7.87 -21.94
C ASN A 25 -39.09 -7.82 -22.13
N LYS A 26 -39.88 -7.23 -21.22
CA LYS A 26 -41.35 -7.14 -21.35
C LYS A 26 -41.88 -5.83 -21.87
N TYR A 27 -41.05 -4.81 -22.02
CA TYR A 27 -41.49 -3.52 -22.53
C TYR A 27 -41.08 -3.40 -24.00
N SER A 28 -41.99 -2.94 -24.86
CA SER A 28 -41.69 -2.54 -26.24
C SER A 28 -42.05 -1.08 -26.39
N CYS A 29 -41.17 -0.30 -27.03
CA CYS A 29 -41.52 1.05 -27.46
C CYS A 29 -42.39 0.90 -28.72
N GLY A 30 -43.53 1.60 -28.78
CA GLY A 30 -44.41 1.55 -29.95
C GLY A 30 -43.78 2.14 -31.23
N GLU A 31 -42.68 2.88 -31.09
CA GLU A 31 -42.06 3.64 -32.17
C GLU A 31 -40.80 2.96 -32.75
N TYR A 32 -40.09 2.09 -32.00
CA TYR A 32 -38.86 1.45 -32.46
C TYR A 32 -38.48 0.19 -31.66
N SER A 33 -37.68 -0.70 -32.26
CA SER A 33 -37.09 -1.87 -31.59
C SER A 33 -35.84 -1.45 -30.81
N PHE A 34 -35.56 -2.04 -29.64
CA PHE A 34 -34.46 -1.59 -28.77
C PHE A 34 -33.08 -1.60 -29.47
N ASP A 35 -32.87 -2.55 -30.38
CA ASP A 35 -31.62 -2.68 -31.15
C ASP A 35 -31.46 -1.61 -32.24
N ASP A 36 -32.55 -0.93 -32.63
CA ASP A 36 -32.56 0.14 -33.63
C ASP A 36 -32.49 1.55 -33.02
N PHE A 37 -32.30 1.67 -31.69
CA PHE A 37 -32.37 2.95 -30.98
C PHE A 37 -31.42 4.01 -31.56
N GLU A 38 -30.16 3.65 -31.86
CA GLU A 38 -29.20 4.62 -32.39
C GLU A 38 -29.54 5.10 -33.81
N SER A 39 -30.01 4.19 -34.68
CA SER A 39 -30.41 4.55 -36.04
C SER A 39 -31.69 5.40 -36.05
N TYR A 40 -32.62 5.13 -35.13
CA TYR A 40 -33.80 5.95 -34.88
C TYR A 40 -33.43 7.34 -34.33
N TRP A 41 -32.46 7.40 -33.40
CA TRP A 41 -31.97 8.64 -32.80
C TRP A 41 -31.28 9.57 -33.80
N ASP A 42 -30.42 9.03 -34.66
CA ASP A 42 -29.71 9.80 -35.69
C ASP A 42 -30.66 10.36 -36.75
N LYS A 43 -31.71 9.61 -37.11
CA LYS A 43 -32.75 10.06 -38.04
C LYS A 43 -33.57 11.23 -37.47
N LEU A 44 -33.70 11.33 -36.14
CA LEU A 44 -34.49 12.34 -35.44
C LEU A 44 -33.72 13.61 -35.10
N LEU A 45 -32.40 13.53 -34.90
CA LEU A 45 -31.53 14.71 -34.73
C LEU A 45 -31.48 15.59 -35.99
N SER A 46 -31.89 15.06 -37.14
CA SER A 46 -31.92 15.75 -38.42
C SER A 46 -33.29 16.35 -38.79
N ASP A 47 -34.37 16.04 -38.07
CA ASP A 47 -35.73 16.46 -38.42
C ASP A 47 -36.41 17.38 -37.38
N LYS A 48 -37.42 18.14 -37.83
CA LYS A 48 -38.17 19.16 -37.03
C LYS A 48 -38.98 18.59 -35.83
N ASN A 49 -38.89 17.29 -35.56
CA ASN A 49 -39.75 16.58 -34.61
C ASN A 49 -39.12 16.40 -33.20
N ALA A 50 -38.00 17.06 -32.91
CA ALA A 50 -37.31 16.97 -31.62
C ALA A 50 -38.22 17.23 -30.39
N HIS A 51 -39.24 18.08 -30.54
CA HIS A 51 -40.20 18.36 -29.46
C HIS A 51 -41.18 17.21 -29.17
N GLU A 52 -41.52 16.40 -30.17
CA GLU A 52 -42.39 15.23 -29.97
C GLU A 52 -41.64 14.12 -29.22
N MET A 53 -40.34 14.01 -29.46
CA MET A 53 -39.45 13.10 -28.73
C MET A 53 -39.27 13.54 -27.27
N GLU A 54 -39.07 14.83 -27.01
CA GLU A 54 -39.00 15.33 -25.64
C GLU A 54 -40.27 14.95 -24.87
N TYR A 55 -41.44 14.99 -25.51
CA TYR A 55 -42.68 14.54 -24.89
C TYR A 55 -42.76 13.01 -24.71
N HIS A 56 -42.37 12.22 -25.72
CA HIS A 56 -42.42 10.75 -25.67
C HIS A 56 -41.42 10.17 -24.66
N CYS A 57 -40.20 10.69 -24.63
CA CYS A 57 -39.15 10.33 -23.67
C CYS A 57 -39.53 10.67 -22.22
N LEU A 58 -40.51 11.55 -21.99
CA LEU A 58 -40.99 11.88 -20.64
C LEU A 58 -42.06 10.91 -20.10
N ILE A 59 -42.53 9.99 -20.94
CA ILE A 59 -43.63 9.07 -20.63
C ILE A 59 -43.30 7.60 -20.95
N CYS A 60 -42.33 7.33 -21.82
CA CYS A 60 -41.90 5.97 -22.16
C CYS A 60 -40.69 5.53 -21.30
N PRO A 61 -40.85 4.55 -20.38
CA PRO A 61 -39.77 4.12 -19.48
C PRO A 61 -38.52 3.60 -20.20
N LEU A 62 -38.68 2.95 -21.36
CA LEU A 62 -37.56 2.48 -22.18
C LEU A 62 -36.77 3.62 -22.82
N CYS A 63 -37.46 4.66 -23.29
CA CYS A 63 -36.80 5.85 -23.83
C CYS A 63 -36.07 6.63 -22.74
N ILE A 64 -36.58 6.68 -21.50
CA ILE A 64 -35.89 7.26 -20.34
C ILE A 64 -34.61 6.48 -20.04
N LEU A 65 -34.68 5.14 -20.07
CA LEU A 65 -33.53 4.27 -19.88
C LEU A 65 -32.48 4.45 -21.00
N GLY A 66 -32.91 4.51 -22.26
CA GLY A 66 -32.04 4.80 -23.40
C GLY A 66 -31.40 6.19 -23.33
N LEU A 67 -32.17 7.20 -22.90
CA LEU A 67 -31.66 8.54 -22.62
C LEU A 67 -30.65 8.54 -21.49
N ALA A 68 -30.89 7.84 -20.39
CA ALA A 68 -29.95 7.72 -19.28
C ALA A 68 -28.64 7.02 -19.70
N LYS A 69 -28.74 6.02 -20.58
CA LYS A 69 -27.60 5.31 -21.18
C LYS A 69 -26.82 6.20 -22.18
N SER A 70 -27.53 7.00 -22.98
CA SER A 70 -26.96 8.02 -23.89
C SER A 70 -26.39 9.24 -23.14
N TRP A 71 -26.93 9.55 -21.95
CA TRP A 71 -26.47 10.60 -21.05
C TRP A 71 -25.03 10.38 -20.60
N GLU A 72 -24.58 9.13 -20.64
CA GLU A 72 -23.21 8.68 -20.37
C GLU A 72 -22.20 9.10 -21.46
N ILE A 73 -22.65 9.45 -22.67
CA ILE A 73 -21.76 9.78 -23.80
C ILE A 73 -21.51 11.29 -23.94
N ASN A 74 -22.44 12.16 -23.56
CA ASN A 74 -22.32 13.59 -23.87
C ASN A 74 -22.00 14.47 -22.64
N GLU A 75 -20.72 14.84 -22.58
CA GLU A 75 -19.99 15.94 -21.90
C GLU A 75 -20.79 17.24 -21.57
N LYS A 76 -21.97 17.44 -22.16
CA LYS A 76 -22.90 18.56 -21.88
C LYS A 76 -23.67 18.41 -20.55
N ALA A 77 -23.75 17.21 -19.97
CA ALA A 77 -24.36 17.01 -18.65
C ALA A 77 -23.54 17.64 -17.50
N MET A 78 -22.20 17.66 -17.63
CA MET A 78 -21.33 18.31 -16.64
C MET A 78 -21.55 19.83 -16.57
N ASN A 79 -21.88 20.49 -17.69
CA ASN A 79 -22.16 21.93 -17.70
C ASN A 79 -23.55 22.31 -17.14
N ILE A 80 -24.50 21.38 -17.09
CA ILE A 80 -25.83 21.61 -16.50
C ILE A 80 -25.85 21.17 -15.02
N SER A 81 -25.10 20.12 -14.65
CA SER A 81 -24.88 19.67 -13.26
C SER A 81 -24.31 20.78 -12.37
N ASN A 82 -23.33 21.54 -12.89
CA ASN A 82 -22.77 22.71 -12.20
C ASN A 82 -23.79 23.83 -11.91
N ASN A 83 -25.02 23.76 -12.44
CA ASN A 83 -26.07 24.77 -12.27
C ASN A 83 -27.35 24.25 -11.58
N ILE A 84 -27.41 22.99 -11.16
CA ILE A 84 -28.61 22.43 -10.48
C ILE A 84 -28.19 21.80 -9.15
N ASN A 85 -28.31 22.58 -8.06
CA ASN A 85 -28.19 22.10 -6.68
C ASN A 85 -29.29 21.04 -6.38
N ASN A 86 -29.06 19.78 -6.70
CA ASN A 86 -29.91 18.69 -6.24
C ASN A 86 -29.09 17.41 -5.98
N GLU A 87 -28.82 17.18 -4.71
CA GLU A 87 -27.90 16.19 -4.13
C GLU A 87 -28.38 14.74 -4.36
N GLU A 88 -29.69 14.52 -4.41
CA GLU A 88 -30.30 13.17 -4.49
C GLU A 88 -30.15 12.53 -5.89
N LEU A 89 -30.15 13.36 -6.94
CA LEU A 89 -29.97 12.92 -8.33
C LEU A 89 -28.50 12.54 -8.61
N ALA A 90 -27.55 13.29 -8.03
CA ALA A 90 -26.12 13.03 -8.17
C ALA A 90 -25.72 11.70 -7.51
N ILE A 91 -26.26 11.42 -6.31
CA ILE A 91 -26.01 10.17 -5.58
C ILE A 91 -26.56 8.95 -6.34
N THR A 92 -27.76 9.07 -6.93
CA THR A 92 -28.40 7.96 -7.64
C THR A 92 -27.68 7.64 -8.96
N ALA A 93 -27.20 8.67 -9.68
CA ALA A 93 -26.41 8.48 -10.90
C ALA A 93 -25.03 7.87 -10.61
N ALA A 94 -24.36 8.30 -9.53
CA ALA A 94 -23.07 7.76 -9.12
C ALA A 94 -23.14 6.25 -8.79
N ASN A 95 -24.16 5.82 -8.05
CA ASN A 95 -24.36 4.41 -7.70
C ASN A 95 -24.61 3.50 -8.92
N PHE A 96 -25.24 4.03 -9.98
CA PHE A 96 -25.49 3.28 -11.21
C PHE A 96 -24.21 3.09 -12.05
N ILE A 97 -23.34 4.12 -12.09
CA ILE A 97 -22.04 4.10 -12.78
C ILE A 97 -21.07 3.11 -12.10
N GLU A 98 -21.08 3.04 -10.77
CA GLU A 98 -20.21 2.14 -10.00
C GLU A 98 -20.54 0.65 -10.27
N ASN A 99 -21.82 0.32 -10.46
CA ASN A 99 -22.26 -1.05 -10.78
C ASN A 99 -21.90 -1.50 -12.21
N GLN A 100 -21.71 -0.59 -13.17
CA GLN A 100 -21.33 -0.93 -14.56
C GLN A 100 -19.82 -0.97 -14.79
N ASN A 101 -19.03 -0.18 -14.05
CA ASN A 101 -17.56 -0.11 -14.19
C ASN A 101 -16.84 -1.42 -13.81
N MET A 102 -17.50 -2.34 -13.10
CA MET A 102 -16.96 -3.68 -12.82
C MET A 102 -16.75 -4.55 -14.07
N GLN A 103 -17.45 -4.30 -15.18
CA GLN A 103 -17.30 -5.11 -16.41
C GLN A 103 -16.23 -4.59 -17.38
N LYS A 104 -15.92 -3.29 -17.37
CA LYS A 104 -14.99 -2.65 -18.32
C LYS A 104 -13.52 -2.95 -18.01
N MET A 105 -13.17 -3.14 -16.74
CA MET A 105 -11.79 -3.46 -16.34
C MET A 105 -11.30 -4.82 -16.86
N ARG A 106 -12.16 -5.78 -17.24
CA ARG A 106 -11.69 -7.10 -17.72
C ARG A 106 -11.00 -7.09 -19.09
N HIS A 107 -11.27 -6.10 -19.96
CA HIS A 107 -10.75 -6.10 -21.33
C HIS A 107 -9.39 -5.39 -21.50
N GLU A 108 -9.09 -4.36 -20.69
CA GLU A 108 -7.81 -3.64 -20.78
C GLU A 108 -6.63 -4.48 -20.22
N TYR A 109 -6.87 -5.38 -19.24
CA TYR A 109 -5.83 -6.27 -18.71
C TYR A 109 -5.44 -7.40 -19.67
N LEU A 110 -6.36 -7.84 -20.54
CA LEU A 110 -6.08 -8.88 -21.54
C LEU A 110 -5.16 -8.39 -22.68
N TRP A 111 -5.13 -7.09 -22.95
CA TRP A 111 -4.27 -6.50 -23.99
C TRP A 111 -2.84 -6.24 -23.48
N ALA A 112 -2.67 -5.86 -22.22
CA ALA A 112 -1.34 -5.69 -21.60
C ALA A 112 -0.57 -7.02 -21.46
N ALA A 113 -1.28 -8.14 -21.32
CA ALA A 113 -0.69 -9.49 -21.28
C ALA A 113 -0.20 -9.99 -22.65
N ALA A 114 -0.70 -9.42 -23.76
CA ALA A 114 -0.38 -9.86 -25.12
C ALA A 114 0.90 -9.22 -25.72
N GLU A 115 1.43 -8.13 -25.14
CA GLU A 115 2.49 -7.33 -25.78
C GLU A 115 3.94 -7.73 -25.45
N ASN A 116 4.22 -8.68 -24.53
CA ASN A 116 5.61 -8.94 -24.06
C ASN A 116 6.05 -10.42 -24.07
N HIS A 117 5.86 -11.19 -25.15
CA HIS A 117 6.27 -12.62 -25.21
C HIS A 117 7.80 -12.93 -25.25
N SER A 118 8.69 -12.05 -24.82
CA SER A 118 10.15 -12.27 -24.84
C SER A 118 10.75 -12.63 -23.48
N GLY A 119 10.19 -13.59 -22.74
CA GLY A 119 10.63 -13.99 -21.39
C GLY A 119 10.85 -15.49 -21.24
N GLY A 120 11.54 -15.89 -20.15
CA GLY A 120 11.77 -17.30 -19.83
C GLY A 120 10.57 -17.96 -19.17
N GLN A 121 10.38 -19.25 -19.41
CA GLN A 121 9.37 -20.10 -18.76
C GLN A 121 10.04 -21.09 -17.83
N GLY A 122 9.41 -21.36 -16.69
CA GLY A 122 9.90 -22.28 -15.68
C GLY A 122 8.76 -22.96 -14.97
N GLU A 123 8.97 -24.22 -14.65
CA GLU A 123 7.97 -25.07 -14.02
C GLU A 123 8.54 -25.61 -12.71
N ALA A 124 7.68 -25.84 -11.73
CA ALA A 124 8.00 -26.58 -10.52
C ALA A 124 6.74 -27.23 -9.96
N LEU A 125 6.90 -28.35 -9.26
CA LEU A 125 5.80 -29.03 -8.58
C LEU A 125 5.78 -28.68 -7.09
N GLY A 126 4.67 -28.14 -6.64
CA GLY A 126 4.35 -27.96 -5.23
C GLY A 126 3.40 -29.03 -4.72
N VAL A 127 3.23 -29.10 -3.40
CA VAL A 127 2.15 -29.89 -2.80
C VAL A 127 1.43 -29.08 -1.73
N ALA A 128 0.10 -29.15 -1.76
CA ALA A 128 -0.78 -28.48 -0.83
C ALA A 128 -1.94 -29.40 -0.47
N VAL A 129 -2.62 -29.11 0.65
CA VAL A 129 -3.79 -29.88 1.08
C VAL A 129 -5.04 -29.20 0.56
N ALA A 130 -5.93 -29.96 -0.09
CA ALA A 130 -7.21 -29.45 -0.57
C ALA A 130 -8.18 -29.19 0.60
N GLY A 131 -9.06 -28.19 0.43
CA GLY A 131 -10.06 -27.79 1.43
C GLY A 131 -11.08 -28.88 1.75
N GLU A 132 -11.70 -29.46 0.72
CA GLU A 132 -12.65 -30.57 0.86
C GLU A 132 -11.92 -31.92 0.97
N GLY A 133 -12.11 -32.63 2.09
CA GLY A 133 -11.62 -34.02 2.28
C GLY A 133 -10.18 -34.16 2.78
N GLY A 134 -9.43 -33.06 2.95
CA GLY A 134 -8.09 -33.07 3.57
C GLY A 134 -7.04 -33.87 2.80
N GLN A 135 -7.27 -34.16 1.52
CA GLN A 135 -6.32 -34.87 0.67
C GLN A 135 -5.27 -33.92 0.13
N ALA A 136 -4.00 -34.29 0.24
CA ALA A 136 -2.91 -33.56 -0.38
C ALA A 136 -2.89 -33.78 -1.90
N ALA A 137 -2.56 -32.72 -2.63
CA ALA A 137 -2.58 -32.65 -4.08
C ALA A 137 -1.30 -31.99 -4.59
N LEU A 138 -0.74 -32.54 -5.67
CA LEU A 138 0.33 -31.88 -6.41
C LEU A 138 -0.23 -30.70 -7.20
N ILE A 139 0.50 -29.58 -7.15
CA ILE A 139 0.17 -28.32 -7.81
C ILE A 139 1.33 -27.97 -8.74
N GLU A 140 1.03 -27.86 -10.03
CA GLU A 140 1.97 -27.35 -11.01
C GLU A 140 2.01 -25.83 -10.93
N CYS A 141 3.21 -25.29 -10.70
CA CYS A 141 3.49 -23.86 -10.70
C CYS A 141 4.23 -23.52 -12.00
N ASN A 142 3.59 -22.75 -12.87
CA ASN A 142 4.16 -22.36 -14.16
C ASN A 142 4.46 -20.86 -14.15
N ALA A 143 5.74 -20.51 -14.07
CA ALA A 143 6.17 -19.13 -14.06
C ALA A 143 6.61 -18.67 -15.44
N TRP A 144 6.30 -17.42 -15.73
CA TRP A 144 6.86 -16.65 -16.83
C TRP A 144 7.57 -15.43 -16.26
N VAL A 145 8.84 -15.24 -16.64
CA VAL A 145 9.66 -14.10 -16.19
C VAL A 145 10.09 -13.32 -17.41
N GLY A 146 9.67 -12.05 -17.47
CA GLY A 146 10.07 -11.14 -18.54
C GLY A 146 11.57 -10.86 -18.52
N ASN A 147 12.20 -10.84 -19.71
CA ASN A 147 13.63 -10.53 -19.84
C ASN A 147 13.94 -9.04 -19.68
N LYS A 148 12.93 -8.17 -19.78
CA LYS A 148 13.08 -6.72 -19.66
C LYS A 148 13.00 -6.30 -18.20
N GLU A 149 14.03 -5.58 -17.75
CA GLU A 149 13.99 -4.91 -16.46
C GLU A 149 13.07 -3.68 -16.51
N LEU A 150 12.20 -3.60 -15.52
CA LEU A 150 11.28 -2.52 -15.23
C LEU A 150 11.85 -1.67 -14.09
N ASN A 151 11.38 -0.43 -14.01
CA ASN A 151 11.72 0.44 -12.88
C ASN A 151 11.18 -0.11 -11.54
N ILE A 152 10.08 -0.85 -11.60
CA ILE A 152 9.50 -1.60 -10.48
C ILE A 152 8.98 -2.92 -11.09
N GLY A 153 9.47 -4.05 -10.58
CA GLY A 153 8.95 -5.36 -10.97
C GLY A 153 7.51 -5.55 -10.51
N LYS A 154 6.81 -6.51 -11.12
CA LYS A 154 5.44 -6.84 -10.80
C LYS A 154 5.32 -8.35 -10.71
N LEU A 155 4.79 -8.86 -9.61
CA LEU A 155 4.44 -10.28 -9.46
C LEU A 155 2.92 -10.42 -9.51
N GLU A 156 2.43 -11.32 -10.35
CA GLU A 156 1.03 -11.74 -10.39
C GLU A 156 0.93 -13.25 -10.26
N LEU A 157 0.04 -13.73 -9.40
CA LEU A 157 -0.27 -15.14 -9.24
C LEU A 157 -1.71 -15.40 -9.69
N TRP A 158 -1.93 -16.47 -10.45
CA TRP A 158 -3.25 -16.88 -10.95
C TRP A 158 -3.61 -18.32 -10.57
N GLY A 159 -4.90 -18.66 -10.68
CA GLY A 159 -5.40 -20.04 -10.64
C GLY A 159 -5.36 -20.74 -9.26
N MET A 160 -5.59 -20.01 -8.18
CA MET A 160 -5.76 -20.61 -6.85
C MET A 160 -6.92 -19.96 -6.08
N GLN A 161 -7.76 -20.80 -5.49
CA GLN A 161 -8.67 -20.40 -4.41
C GLN A 161 -8.17 -21.03 -3.12
N VAL A 162 -8.16 -20.29 -2.01
CA VAL A 162 -7.68 -20.83 -0.72
C VAL A 162 -8.70 -20.52 0.35
N GLU A 163 -9.01 -21.53 1.14
CA GLU A 163 -9.97 -21.45 2.24
C GLU A 163 -9.36 -20.79 3.50
N GLY A 164 -8.04 -20.86 3.71
CA GLY A 164 -7.35 -20.21 4.84
C GLY A 164 -5.82 -20.41 4.94
N THR A 165 -5.25 -20.08 6.10
CA THR A 165 -3.84 -20.37 6.50
C THR A 165 -3.75 -21.60 7.42
N ALA A 166 -2.53 -22.07 7.72
CA ALA A 166 -2.25 -23.14 8.69
C ALA A 166 -2.88 -22.90 10.10
N THR A 167 -3.21 -21.66 10.43
CA THR A 167 -3.85 -21.27 11.70
C THR A 167 -5.38 -21.25 11.64
N GLY A 168 -5.99 -21.59 10.49
CA GLY A 168 -7.44 -21.63 10.31
C GLY A 168 -8.09 -20.27 10.01
N VAL A 169 -7.30 -19.23 9.74
CA VAL A 169 -7.81 -17.90 9.39
C VAL A 169 -8.18 -17.86 7.91
N PRO A 170 -9.42 -17.48 7.54
CA PRO A 170 -9.82 -17.37 6.14
C PRO A 170 -9.10 -16.22 5.45
N ILE A 171 -8.45 -16.50 4.32
CA ILE A 171 -7.79 -15.46 3.51
C ILE A 171 -8.77 -15.07 2.39
N THR A 172 -9.20 -13.82 2.38
CA THR A 172 -10.14 -13.30 1.37
C THR A 172 -9.50 -13.09 -0.01
N GLN A 173 -8.18 -12.91 -0.08
CA GLN A 173 -7.39 -12.81 -1.31
C GLN A 173 -6.04 -13.53 -1.19
N PRO A 174 -6.02 -14.87 -1.24
CA PRO A 174 -4.83 -15.67 -0.94
C PRO A 174 -3.69 -15.54 -1.94
N LEU A 175 -4.03 -15.35 -3.21
CA LEU A 175 -3.06 -15.00 -4.25
C LEU A 175 -2.35 -13.68 -3.89
N LYS A 176 -3.11 -12.67 -3.44
CA LYS A 176 -2.55 -11.36 -3.09
C LYS A 176 -1.61 -11.41 -1.89
N TYR A 177 -1.95 -12.23 -0.89
CA TYR A 177 -1.09 -12.47 0.25
C TYR A 177 0.25 -13.12 -0.15
N LEU A 178 0.23 -14.14 -1.01
CA LEU A 178 1.45 -14.78 -1.51
C LEU A 178 2.27 -13.83 -2.39
N GLU A 179 1.61 -13.03 -3.24
CA GLU A 179 2.27 -11.97 -4.04
C GLU A 179 3.04 -11.01 -3.14
N ASP A 180 2.38 -10.42 -2.14
CA ASP A 180 2.98 -9.42 -1.26
C ASP A 180 4.15 -10.00 -0.45
N LYS A 181 4.04 -11.27 -0.03
CA LYS A 181 5.10 -12.01 0.66
C LYS A 181 6.32 -12.23 -0.23
N LEU A 182 6.12 -12.75 -1.45
CA LEU A 182 7.18 -13.04 -2.39
C LEU A 182 7.85 -11.75 -2.92
N GLU A 183 7.07 -10.69 -3.18
CA GLU A 183 7.61 -9.37 -3.50
C GLU A 183 8.52 -8.84 -2.37
N GLY A 184 8.12 -9.03 -1.12
CA GLY A 184 8.93 -8.68 0.04
C GLY A 184 10.27 -9.41 0.06
N ILE A 185 10.27 -10.71 -0.27
CA ILE A 185 11.47 -11.54 -0.36
C ILE A 185 12.39 -11.05 -1.49
N PHE A 186 11.85 -10.82 -2.70
CA PHE A 186 12.65 -10.39 -3.86
C PHE A 186 13.34 -9.04 -3.65
N ARG A 187 12.70 -8.13 -2.90
CA ARG A 187 13.26 -6.80 -2.61
C ARG A 187 14.39 -6.81 -1.59
N VAL A 188 14.39 -7.74 -0.65
CA VAL A 188 15.29 -7.70 0.52
C VAL A 188 16.42 -8.72 0.42
N ASN A 189 16.17 -9.88 -0.20
CA ASN A 189 17.12 -10.97 -0.24
C ASN A 189 18.12 -10.82 -1.41
N SER A 190 19.41 -10.78 -1.08
CA SER A 190 20.51 -10.60 -2.05
C SER A 190 20.58 -11.70 -3.10
N LEU A 191 20.14 -12.92 -2.79
CA LEU A 191 20.10 -14.05 -3.72
C LEU A 191 19.15 -13.76 -4.89
N PHE A 192 17.95 -13.23 -4.60
CA PHE A 192 16.94 -12.94 -5.63
C PHE A 192 17.18 -11.61 -6.35
N GLN A 193 17.83 -10.66 -5.69
CA GLN A 193 18.35 -9.46 -6.35
C GLN A 193 19.39 -9.81 -7.41
N ALA A 194 20.19 -10.88 -7.24
CA ALA A 194 21.13 -11.31 -8.28
C ALA A 194 20.44 -11.78 -9.57
N PHE A 195 19.17 -12.19 -9.49
CA PHE A 195 18.31 -12.52 -10.63
C PHE A 195 17.49 -11.31 -11.13
N ASN A 196 17.62 -10.14 -10.49
CA ASN A 196 16.84 -8.92 -10.75
C ASN A 196 15.31 -9.16 -10.70
N LEU A 197 14.83 -10.08 -9.85
CA LEU A 197 13.40 -10.45 -9.80
C LEU A 197 12.51 -9.30 -9.30
N ASP A 198 13.04 -8.43 -8.43
CA ASP A 198 12.36 -7.22 -7.94
C ASP A 198 12.11 -6.17 -9.04
N ARG A 199 12.72 -6.36 -10.21
CA ARG A 199 12.64 -5.48 -11.38
C ARG A 199 12.06 -6.15 -12.61
N ARG A 200 11.49 -7.34 -12.50
CA ARG A 200 10.91 -8.04 -13.66
C ARG A 200 9.41 -8.15 -13.56
N TYR A 201 8.75 -8.28 -14.70
CA TYR A 201 7.38 -8.77 -14.71
C TYR A 201 7.42 -10.28 -14.56
N ILE A 202 6.71 -10.79 -13.55
CA ILE A 202 6.64 -12.19 -13.20
C ILE A 202 5.17 -12.56 -13.12
N ASN A 203 4.79 -13.56 -13.89
CA ASN A 203 3.46 -14.15 -13.84
C ASN A 203 3.60 -15.62 -13.47
N VAL A 204 2.85 -16.10 -12.49
CA VAL A 204 2.81 -17.51 -12.13
C VAL A 204 1.39 -18.02 -12.21
N ASP A 205 1.18 -19.03 -13.04
CA ASP A 205 -0.07 -19.76 -13.14
C ASP A 205 0.01 -21.02 -12.26
N LEU A 206 -0.81 -21.03 -11.22
CA LEU A 206 -1.07 -22.22 -10.41
C LEU A 206 -2.31 -22.87 -11.02
N LYS A 207 -2.26 -24.12 -11.48
CA LYS A 207 -3.46 -24.73 -12.09
C LYS A 207 -4.64 -24.73 -11.09
N GLU A 208 -5.79 -24.19 -11.51
CA GLU A 208 -7.01 -23.96 -10.69
C GLU A 208 -7.32 -25.09 -9.69
N ARG A 209 -7.11 -24.82 -8.39
CA ARG A 209 -7.54 -25.69 -7.28
C ARG A 209 -7.91 -24.89 -6.01
N VAL A 210 -8.77 -25.48 -5.19
CA VAL A 210 -9.14 -24.99 -3.85
C VAL A 210 -8.23 -25.61 -2.79
N LEU A 211 -7.45 -24.79 -2.08
CA LEU A 211 -6.44 -25.23 -1.11
C LEU A 211 -6.75 -24.78 0.31
N LYS A 212 -6.30 -25.54 1.30
CA LYS A 212 -6.47 -25.23 2.72
C LYS A 212 -5.35 -24.35 3.29
N GLU A 213 -4.14 -24.43 2.72
CA GLU A 213 -2.96 -23.68 3.15
C GLU A 213 -2.15 -23.27 1.91
N ALA A 214 -1.98 -21.95 1.71
CA ALA A 214 -1.23 -21.39 0.58
C ALA A 214 0.30 -21.39 0.79
N ASN A 215 0.74 -21.25 2.05
CA ASN A 215 2.14 -21.08 2.43
C ASN A 215 3.04 -22.25 2.01
N SER A 216 2.49 -23.47 1.89
CA SER A 216 3.30 -24.62 1.49
C SER A 216 3.76 -24.57 0.04
N LEU A 217 3.16 -23.70 -0.79
CA LEU A 217 3.56 -23.52 -2.18
C LEU A 217 4.65 -22.46 -2.36
N SER A 218 5.01 -21.69 -1.32
CA SER A 218 5.99 -20.59 -1.42
C SER A 218 7.30 -21.05 -2.09
N LEU A 219 7.85 -22.19 -1.68
CA LEU A 219 9.08 -22.74 -2.28
C LEU A 219 8.90 -23.19 -3.72
N ALA A 220 7.79 -23.87 -4.06
CA ALA A 220 7.52 -24.29 -5.43
C ALA A 220 7.38 -23.10 -6.38
N ILE A 221 6.71 -22.03 -5.93
CA ILE A 221 6.56 -20.79 -6.70
C ILE A 221 7.93 -20.15 -6.94
N ILE A 222 8.77 -20.01 -5.91
CA ILE A 222 10.13 -19.48 -6.08
C ILE A 222 10.95 -20.34 -7.06
N MET A 223 10.88 -21.67 -6.94
CA MET A 223 11.61 -22.55 -7.85
C MET A 223 11.13 -22.37 -9.30
N SER A 224 9.83 -22.29 -9.56
CA SER A 224 9.30 -22.03 -10.91
C SER A 224 9.81 -20.70 -11.48
N ILE A 225 9.85 -19.64 -10.66
CA ILE A 225 10.34 -18.31 -11.06
C ILE A 225 11.84 -18.32 -11.34
N VAL A 226 12.65 -18.96 -10.48
CA VAL A 226 14.10 -19.06 -10.66
C VAL A 226 14.42 -19.91 -11.89
N ASN A 227 13.70 -21.02 -12.09
CA ASN A 227 13.80 -21.84 -13.29
C ASN A 227 13.47 -21.02 -14.55
N ALA A 228 12.43 -20.19 -14.51
CA ALA A 228 12.06 -19.29 -15.60
C ALA A 228 13.14 -18.24 -15.87
N ALA A 229 13.68 -17.62 -14.84
CA ALA A 229 14.76 -16.62 -14.95
C ALA A 229 16.06 -17.22 -15.49
N CYS A 230 16.35 -18.48 -15.15
CA CYS A 230 17.51 -19.24 -15.61
C CYS A 230 17.28 -19.97 -16.95
N GLN A 231 16.06 -19.94 -17.49
CA GLN A 231 15.65 -20.74 -18.66
C GLN A 231 15.96 -22.23 -18.49
N ARG A 232 15.68 -22.76 -17.31
CA ARG A 232 15.83 -24.18 -16.98
C ARG A 232 14.48 -24.84 -16.88
N THR A 233 14.40 -26.07 -17.37
CA THR A 233 13.30 -26.99 -17.08
C THR A 233 13.68 -27.79 -15.85
N ASP A 234 12.79 -27.86 -14.87
CA ASP A 234 13.00 -28.69 -13.68
C ASP A 234 12.85 -30.18 -14.01
N ASP A 235 13.38 -31.04 -13.15
CA ASP A 235 13.08 -32.47 -13.24
C ASP A 235 11.68 -32.71 -12.67
N SER A 236 10.76 -33.28 -13.47
CA SER A 236 9.38 -33.58 -13.06
C SER A 236 9.27 -34.58 -11.89
N ASN A 237 10.40 -35.05 -11.35
CA ASN A 237 10.51 -35.99 -10.24
C ASN A 237 10.74 -35.33 -8.88
N VAL A 238 10.78 -33.99 -8.79
CA VAL A 238 10.99 -33.24 -7.54
C VAL A 238 9.72 -32.48 -7.16
N VAL A 239 9.35 -32.53 -5.87
CA VAL A 239 8.27 -31.72 -5.29
C VAL A 239 8.79 -30.88 -4.15
N TYR A 240 8.32 -29.63 -4.09
CA TYR A 240 8.71 -28.65 -3.08
C TYR A 240 7.55 -28.32 -2.14
N SER A 241 7.83 -28.28 -0.84
CA SER A 241 6.86 -27.83 0.15
C SER A 241 7.54 -27.18 1.35
N ALA A 242 7.57 -25.86 1.38
CA ALA A 242 8.04 -25.10 2.53
C ALA A 242 7.47 -23.69 2.46
N ASP A 243 7.34 -23.07 3.63
CA ASP A 243 7.11 -21.63 3.72
C ASP A 243 8.46 -20.90 3.78
N ILE A 244 8.47 -19.60 3.46
CA ILE A 244 9.71 -18.84 3.27
C ILE A 244 9.65 -17.48 3.97
N ARG A 245 10.68 -17.16 4.74
CA ARG A 245 10.88 -15.85 5.35
C ARG A 245 11.55 -14.86 4.40
N GLN A 246 11.47 -13.57 4.73
CA GLN A 246 12.13 -12.49 3.96
C GLN A 246 13.65 -12.67 3.81
N ASP A 247 14.31 -13.27 4.79
CA ASP A 247 15.74 -13.58 4.79
C ASP A 247 16.09 -14.85 4.00
N GLY A 248 15.10 -15.55 3.43
CA GLY A 248 15.30 -16.78 2.66
C GLY A 248 15.40 -18.05 3.51
N LYS A 249 15.16 -17.99 4.82
CA LYS A 249 15.06 -19.19 5.67
C LYS A 249 13.76 -19.96 5.36
N LEU A 250 13.86 -21.29 5.29
CA LEU A 250 12.70 -22.17 5.12
C LEU A 250 12.00 -22.43 6.45
N GLU A 251 10.70 -22.16 6.52
CA GLU A 251 9.86 -22.41 7.68
C GLU A 251 9.04 -23.70 7.52
N LYS A 252 8.71 -24.31 8.66
CA LYS A 252 7.93 -25.54 8.71
C LYS A 252 6.52 -25.34 8.15
N VAL A 253 5.98 -26.42 7.58
CA VAL A 253 4.61 -26.49 7.06
C VAL A 253 3.82 -27.62 7.72
N GLY A 254 2.49 -27.53 7.73
CA GLY A 254 1.61 -28.54 8.32
C GLY A 254 1.36 -29.76 7.42
N MET A 255 0.75 -30.81 7.98
CA MET A 255 0.24 -31.99 7.27
C MET A 255 1.29 -32.69 6.38
N VAL A 256 2.50 -32.86 6.93
CA VAL A 256 3.66 -33.41 6.22
C VAL A 256 3.40 -34.85 5.77
N SER A 257 2.81 -35.70 6.62
CA SER A 257 2.54 -37.09 6.27
C SER A 257 1.58 -37.25 5.09
N GLU A 258 0.54 -36.41 5.01
CA GLU A 258 -0.41 -36.40 3.90
C GLU A 258 0.26 -35.94 2.60
N LYS A 259 1.08 -34.89 2.68
CA LYS A 259 1.84 -34.35 1.54
C LYS A 259 2.84 -35.37 0.99
N LEU A 260 3.59 -36.06 1.85
CA LEU A 260 4.51 -37.13 1.45
C LEU A 260 3.77 -38.31 0.81
N ARG A 261 2.61 -38.70 1.35
CA ARG A 261 1.78 -39.77 0.77
C ARG A 261 1.25 -39.42 -0.61
N ALA A 262 0.82 -38.18 -0.83
CA ALA A 262 0.37 -37.70 -2.14
C ALA A 262 1.49 -37.71 -3.18
N ALA A 263 2.68 -37.23 -2.81
CA ALA A 263 3.85 -37.28 -3.69
C ALA A 263 4.26 -38.72 -4.03
N ARG A 264 4.26 -39.63 -3.06
CA ARG A 264 4.55 -41.05 -3.28
C ARG A 264 3.53 -41.70 -4.24
N ASN A 265 2.25 -41.40 -4.06
CA ASN A 265 1.18 -41.90 -4.93
C ASN A 265 1.33 -41.41 -6.38
N CYS A 266 1.88 -40.22 -6.57
CA CYS A 266 2.18 -39.65 -7.87
C CYS A 266 3.56 -40.08 -8.42
N ARG A 267 4.26 -41.02 -7.77
CA ARG A 267 5.58 -41.56 -8.17
C ARG A 267 6.69 -40.51 -8.27
N ILE A 268 6.58 -39.45 -7.46
CA ILE A 268 7.67 -38.48 -7.26
C ILE A 268 8.84 -39.20 -6.60
N LYS A 269 10.08 -38.85 -6.96
CA LYS A 269 11.29 -39.49 -6.43
C LYS A 269 11.94 -38.68 -5.31
N GLN A 270 11.81 -37.36 -5.37
CA GLN A 270 12.43 -36.44 -4.41
C GLN A 270 11.41 -35.46 -3.85
N PHE A 271 11.48 -35.23 -2.55
CA PHE A 271 10.58 -34.34 -1.84
C PHE A 271 11.39 -33.39 -0.96
N VAL A 272 11.22 -32.08 -1.16
CA VAL A 272 11.98 -31.04 -0.47
C VAL A 272 11.12 -30.38 0.63
N LEU A 273 11.64 -30.38 1.86
CA LEU A 273 11.04 -29.79 3.07
C LEU A 273 12.00 -28.85 3.79
N SER A 274 11.44 -27.98 4.65
CA SER A 274 12.23 -27.29 5.67
C SER A 274 12.86 -28.29 6.64
N LYS A 275 14.08 -28.02 7.09
CA LYS A 275 14.78 -28.79 8.13
C LYS A 275 13.95 -28.94 9.41
N GLU A 276 13.15 -27.93 9.74
CA GLU A 276 12.28 -27.96 10.91
C GLU A 276 11.18 -29.03 10.83
N ASN A 277 10.83 -29.51 9.62
CA ASN A 277 9.86 -30.60 9.42
C ASN A 277 10.46 -32.01 9.50
N GLU A 278 11.77 -32.16 9.74
CA GLU A 278 12.40 -33.49 9.86
C GLU A 278 11.76 -34.33 10.98
N ILE A 279 11.39 -33.69 12.09
CA ILE A 279 10.70 -34.32 13.22
C ILE A 279 9.28 -34.79 12.89
N ASP A 280 8.64 -34.18 11.88
CA ASP A 280 7.25 -34.46 11.48
C ASP A 280 7.18 -35.55 10.40
N CYS A 281 8.34 -36.06 9.95
CA CYS A 281 8.44 -37.09 8.92
C CYS A 281 8.47 -38.50 9.55
N SER A 282 7.53 -39.36 9.16
CA SER A 282 7.52 -40.74 9.66
C SER A 282 8.67 -41.57 9.04
N SER A 283 9.20 -42.50 9.83
CA SER A 283 10.33 -43.36 9.42
C SER A 283 10.05 -44.21 8.18
N GLU A 284 8.78 -44.46 7.86
CA GLU A 284 8.36 -45.16 6.64
C GLU A 284 8.75 -44.42 5.35
N PHE A 285 8.77 -43.08 5.35
CA PHE A 285 9.18 -42.29 4.18
C PHE A 285 10.70 -42.11 4.12
N LEU A 286 11.35 -41.96 5.28
CA LEU A 286 12.81 -41.80 5.35
C LEU A 286 13.58 -43.05 4.95
N SER A 287 12.95 -44.22 5.04
CA SER A 287 13.58 -45.52 4.75
C SER A 287 13.26 -46.06 3.35
N ASP A 288 12.47 -45.34 2.54
CA ASP A 288 12.06 -45.80 1.21
C ASP A 288 13.18 -45.56 0.18
N PRO A 289 13.76 -46.62 -0.43
CA PRO A 289 14.87 -46.47 -1.38
C PRO A 289 14.46 -45.80 -2.70
N ASN A 290 13.16 -45.67 -2.98
CA ASN A 290 12.64 -45.05 -4.21
C ASN A 290 12.06 -43.64 -3.98
N PHE A 291 12.06 -43.15 -2.73
CA PHE A 291 11.48 -41.86 -2.37
C PHE A 291 12.38 -41.15 -1.35
N GLN A 292 13.12 -40.16 -1.82
CA GLN A 292 14.07 -39.42 -1.02
C GLN A 292 13.45 -38.14 -0.48
N VAL A 293 13.47 -37.96 0.84
CA VAL A 293 13.10 -36.71 1.50
C VAL A 293 14.36 -35.90 1.79
N LEU A 294 14.40 -34.67 1.28
CA LEU A 294 15.51 -33.73 1.42
C LEU A 294 15.10 -32.57 2.34
N PHE A 295 15.99 -32.21 3.25
CA PHE A 295 15.75 -31.18 4.27
C PHE A 295 16.78 -30.06 4.14
N PHE A 296 16.30 -28.82 4.09
CA PHE A 296 17.16 -27.63 3.97
C PHE A 296 16.74 -26.55 4.96
N ASP A 297 17.69 -25.73 5.39
CA ASP A 297 17.44 -24.60 6.31
C ASP A 297 17.11 -23.31 5.55
N SER A 298 17.57 -23.19 4.30
CA SER A 298 17.39 -21.97 3.49
C SER A 298 17.16 -22.27 2.01
N VAL A 299 16.56 -21.31 1.29
CA VAL A 299 16.42 -21.37 -0.17
C VAL A 299 17.79 -21.40 -0.86
N GLU A 300 18.80 -20.76 -0.27
CA GLU A 300 20.15 -20.75 -0.81
C GLU A 300 20.73 -22.16 -0.95
N GLU A 301 20.59 -22.97 0.10
CA GLU A 301 21.02 -24.38 0.09
C GLU A 301 20.27 -25.21 -0.95
N VAL A 302 18.95 -24.96 -1.11
CA VAL A 302 18.13 -25.60 -2.14
C VAL A 302 18.68 -25.26 -3.53
N LEU A 303 18.89 -23.97 -3.83
CA LEU A 303 19.42 -23.56 -5.14
C LEU A 303 20.82 -24.12 -5.37
N GLN A 304 21.68 -24.18 -4.36
CA GLN A 304 23.01 -24.76 -4.46
C GLN A 304 22.95 -26.26 -4.77
N TYR A 305 22.07 -27.00 -4.09
CA TYR A 305 21.88 -28.44 -4.29
C TYR A 305 21.42 -28.78 -5.71
N PHE A 306 20.47 -28.02 -6.26
CA PHE A 306 19.99 -28.19 -7.64
C PHE A 306 20.88 -27.47 -8.69
N GLY A 307 21.98 -26.86 -8.25
CA GLY A 307 22.95 -26.18 -9.10
C GLY A 307 22.38 -24.96 -9.84
N VAL A 308 21.38 -24.28 -9.27
CA VAL A 308 20.68 -23.10 -9.81
C VAL A 308 21.26 -21.79 -9.27
N TYR A 309 22.52 -21.81 -8.85
CA TYR A 309 23.19 -20.68 -8.20
C TYR A 309 23.76 -19.68 -9.24
N PRO A 310 23.55 -18.36 -9.10
CA PRO A 310 24.03 -17.39 -10.08
C PRO A 310 25.57 -17.33 -10.12
N ALA A 311 26.14 -17.40 -11.32
CA ALA A 311 27.59 -17.43 -11.54
C ALA A 311 28.33 -16.20 -10.98
N SER A 312 27.63 -15.08 -10.78
CA SER A 312 28.16 -13.84 -10.19
C SER A 312 28.62 -13.98 -8.73
N PHE A 313 28.16 -14.99 -8.00
CA PHE A 313 28.63 -15.29 -6.64
C PHE A 313 29.82 -16.26 -6.59
N LEU A 314 30.16 -16.93 -7.69
CA LEU A 314 31.33 -17.83 -7.78
C LEU A 314 32.61 -17.10 -8.22
N ALA A 315 32.50 -15.83 -8.64
CA ALA A 315 33.65 -15.01 -8.98
C ALA A 315 34.22 -14.38 -7.70
N GLU A 316 35.20 -15.04 -7.09
CA GLU A 316 36.01 -14.40 -6.03
C GLU A 316 36.57 -13.06 -6.54
N PRO A 317 36.48 -11.97 -5.76
CA PRO A 317 37.10 -10.72 -6.13
C PRO A 317 38.62 -10.92 -6.06
N LYS A 318 39.30 -10.89 -7.22
CA LYS A 318 40.75 -10.70 -7.29
C LYS A 318 41.09 -9.29 -6.78
N VAL A 319 41.17 -9.14 -5.47
CA VAL A 319 41.79 -7.98 -4.85
C VAL A 319 43.30 -8.25 -4.81
N GLN A 320 44.05 -7.56 -5.65
CA GLN A 320 45.48 -7.39 -5.45
C GLN A 320 45.66 -6.54 -4.18
N ILE A 321 45.91 -7.20 -3.05
CA ILE A 321 46.33 -6.55 -1.82
C ILE A 321 47.86 -6.51 -1.84
N GLU A 322 48.42 -5.34 -2.15
CA GLU A 322 49.75 -5.00 -1.68
C GLU A 322 49.72 -4.98 -0.14
N SER A 323 50.54 -5.84 0.43
CA SER A 323 50.70 -6.09 1.85
C SER A 323 51.19 -4.84 2.59
N GLN A 324 50.35 -4.29 3.45
CA GLN A 324 50.82 -3.60 4.67
C GLN A 324 50.31 -4.35 5.88
N GLU A 325 51.25 -5.02 6.54
CA GLU A 325 51.12 -5.69 7.81
C GLU A 325 50.66 -4.72 8.90
N LEU A 326 49.49 -4.95 9.48
CA LEU A 326 49.16 -4.41 10.81
C LEU A 326 48.41 -5.48 11.61
N LYS A 327 49.21 -6.10 12.48
CA LYS A 327 48.95 -6.97 13.63
C LYS A 327 47.48 -7.08 14.06
N ALA A 328 46.99 -8.33 14.00
CA ALA A 328 45.75 -8.76 14.63
C ALA A 328 45.88 -8.68 16.17
N GLU A 329 45.25 -7.67 16.76
CA GLU A 329 44.78 -7.76 18.15
C GLU A 329 43.49 -8.57 18.16
N ARG A 330 43.54 -9.73 18.81
CA ARG A 330 42.38 -10.53 19.17
C ARG A 330 41.51 -9.71 20.11
N HIS A 331 40.37 -9.22 19.63
CA HIS A 331 39.27 -8.86 20.51
C HIS A 331 38.32 -10.04 20.61
N ASP A 332 38.21 -10.52 21.85
CA ASP A 332 37.30 -11.54 22.32
C ASP A 332 35.85 -11.28 21.94
N LYS A 333 35.13 -12.40 21.91
CA LYS A 333 33.67 -12.53 21.87
C LYS A 333 32.97 -11.38 22.59
N ASN A 334 32.35 -10.47 21.83
CA ASN A 334 31.29 -9.63 22.38
C ASN A 334 30.03 -10.49 22.50
N GLU A 335 29.86 -11.06 23.69
CA GLU A 335 28.58 -11.45 24.23
C GLU A 335 27.59 -10.30 24.03
N PHE A 336 26.44 -10.59 23.42
CA PHE A 336 25.29 -9.71 23.47
C PHE A 336 24.89 -9.57 24.95
N HIS A 337 25.36 -8.51 25.60
CA HIS A 337 24.72 -8.03 26.81
C HIS A 337 23.30 -7.57 26.42
N PRO A 338 22.24 -8.18 26.97
CA PRO A 338 20.94 -7.52 26.92
C PRO A 338 21.12 -6.18 27.65
N LEU A 339 20.69 -5.10 27.02
CA LEU A 339 20.48 -3.84 27.73
C LEU A 339 19.49 -4.14 28.86
N ILE A 340 20.04 -4.35 30.05
CA ILE A 340 19.31 -4.37 31.30
C ILE A 340 18.71 -2.98 31.43
N LEU A 341 17.42 -2.86 31.10
CA LEU A 341 16.60 -1.72 31.45
C LEU A 341 16.67 -1.58 32.97
N THR A 342 17.37 -0.55 33.44
CA THR A 342 17.29 -0.16 34.85
C THR A 342 15.87 0.34 35.12
N PRO A 343 15.14 -0.23 36.09
CA PRO A 343 13.81 0.22 36.44
C PRO A 343 13.91 1.45 37.34
N ALA A 344 13.87 2.64 36.77
CA ALA A 344 13.65 3.90 37.51
C ALA A 344 13.25 5.03 36.55
N ASP A 345 11.99 5.48 36.66
CA ASP A 345 11.39 6.67 36.03
C ASP A 345 11.40 6.73 34.49
N GLU A 346 10.89 5.68 33.86
CA GLU A 346 10.53 5.69 32.43
C GLU A 346 9.50 6.82 32.17
N SER A 347 9.99 7.91 31.59
CA SER A 347 9.14 8.96 31.02
C SER A 347 8.29 8.32 29.93
N LYS A 348 7.04 7.95 30.26
CA LYS A 348 6.09 7.40 29.28
C LYS A 348 6.09 8.28 28.03
N GLU A 349 6.57 7.75 26.91
CA GLU A 349 6.91 8.55 25.71
C GLU A 349 5.68 9.32 25.16
N TRP A 350 4.47 8.84 25.45
CA TRP A 350 3.19 9.46 25.07
C TRP A 350 2.70 10.60 25.98
N ARG A 351 3.46 11.05 26.99
CA ARG A 351 3.05 12.16 27.88
C ARG A 351 2.72 13.46 27.14
N PHE A 352 3.32 13.72 25.98
CA PHE A 352 2.99 14.90 25.17
C PHE A 352 1.53 14.88 24.69
N ILE A 353 0.95 13.69 24.46
CA ILE A 353 -0.47 13.54 24.06
C ILE A 353 -1.36 14.01 25.20
N LEU A 354 -1.09 13.59 26.44
CA LEU A 354 -1.84 14.03 27.61
C LEU A 354 -1.76 15.54 27.79
N LYS A 355 -0.58 16.12 27.59
CA LYS A 355 -0.37 17.57 27.68
C LYS A 355 -1.17 18.33 26.62
N ARG A 356 -1.21 17.82 25.38
CA ARG A 356 -2.00 18.41 24.28
C ARG A 356 -3.51 18.32 24.52
N LEU A 357 -3.95 17.31 25.28
CA LEU A 357 -5.36 17.09 25.62
C LEU A 357 -5.74 17.64 27.00
N GLU A 358 -4.86 18.39 27.65
CA GLU A 358 -5.16 19.02 28.93
C GLU A 358 -6.29 20.05 28.76
N GLY A 359 -7.29 19.98 29.64
CA GLY A 359 -8.50 20.82 29.55
C GLY A 359 -9.62 20.26 28.68
N GLN A 360 -9.44 19.09 28.05
CA GLN A 360 -10.52 18.37 27.38
C GLN A 360 -11.31 17.50 28.36
N ASP A 361 -12.58 17.21 28.06
CA ASP A 361 -13.46 16.33 28.88
C ASP A 361 -13.03 14.85 28.91
N ILE A 362 -11.85 14.53 28.38
CA ILE A 362 -11.29 13.19 28.38
C ILE A 362 -10.60 12.94 29.72
N LYS A 363 -11.09 11.98 30.49
CA LYS A 363 -10.44 11.61 31.76
C LYS A 363 -9.03 11.10 31.49
N LYS A 364 -8.02 11.82 31.98
CA LYS A 364 -6.59 11.46 31.88
C LYS A 364 -6.33 9.98 32.16
N LYS A 365 -6.90 9.43 33.24
CA LYS A 365 -6.74 8.03 33.64
C LYS A 365 -7.14 7.02 32.56
N ILE A 366 -8.15 7.34 31.74
CA ILE A 366 -8.60 6.46 30.65
C ILE A 366 -7.57 6.47 29.52
N LEU A 367 -7.07 7.65 29.12
CA LEU A 367 -6.00 7.74 28.12
C LEU A 367 -4.73 7.02 28.57
N GLU A 368 -4.38 7.13 29.86
CA GLU A 368 -3.22 6.42 30.43
C GLU A 368 -3.34 4.89 30.35
N GLN A 369 -4.55 4.35 30.23
CA GLN A 369 -4.82 2.93 30.01
C GLN A 369 -4.94 2.58 28.52
N LEU A 370 -5.59 3.44 27.74
CA LEU A 370 -5.81 3.22 26.30
C LEU A 370 -4.52 3.32 25.47
N LEU A 371 -3.60 4.22 25.81
CA LEU A 371 -2.38 4.40 25.04
C LEU A 371 -1.50 3.13 25.04
N PRO A 372 -1.15 2.53 26.19
CA PRO A 372 -0.46 1.24 26.21
C PRO A 372 -1.26 0.14 25.50
N PHE A 373 -2.59 0.09 25.70
CA PHE A 373 -3.43 -0.88 25.02
C PHE A 373 -3.34 -0.77 23.49
N PHE A 374 -3.32 0.44 22.94
CA PHE A 374 -3.18 0.66 21.50
C PHE A 374 -1.76 0.40 20.99
N GLU A 375 -0.73 0.59 21.82
CA GLU A 375 0.64 0.13 21.52
C GLU A 375 0.66 -1.39 21.38
N ASP A 376 0.12 -2.09 22.37
CA ASP A 376 0.03 -3.55 22.39
C ASP A 376 -0.78 -4.06 21.20
N LEU A 377 -1.91 -3.43 20.88
CA LEU A 377 -2.72 -3.76 19.71
C LEU A 377 -1.94 -3.60 18.41
N CYS A 378 -1.18 -2.49 18.28
CA CYS A 378 -0.33 -2.23 17.12
C CYS A 378 0.78 -3.29 16.95
N GLN A 379 1.32 -3.80 18.05
CA GLN A 379 2.35 -4.84 18.06
C GLN A 379 1.80 -6.26 17.89
N ALA A 380 0.67 -6.58 18.52
CA ALA A 380 0.06 -7.91 18.49
C ALA A 380 -0.40 -8.25 17.08
N MET A 381 -1.11 -7.31 16.44
CA MET A 381 -1.64 -7.48 15.10
C MET A 381 -0.56 -7.62 14.03
N TYR A 382 0.66 -7.13 14.27
CA TYR A 382 1.80 -7.38 13.37
C TYR A 382 2.08 -8.89 13.21
N LYS A 383 1.80 -9.71 14.22
CA LYS A 383 2.03 -11.16 14.14
C LYS A 383 0.96 -11.86 13.31
N GLU A 384 -0.22 -11.25 13.11
CA GLU A 384 -1.40 -11.88 12.53
C GLU A 384 -1.74 -11.38 11.11
N GLY A 385 -1.16 -10.25 10.66
CA GLY A 385 -1.30 -9.76 9.28
C GLY A 385 -1.36 -8.22 9.19
N THR A 386 -1.55 -7.70 7.97
CA THR A 386 -1.85 -6.28 7.77
C THR A 386 -3.33 -6.02 8.07
N PHE A 387 -3.61 -5.04 8.92
CA PHE A 387 -4.96 -4.59 9.21
C PHE A 387 -5.01 -3.08 9.17
N SER A 388 -6.21 -2.54 8.96
CA SER A 388 -6.50 -1.14 9.20
C SER A 388 -7.72 -1.05 10.08
N THR A 389 -7.73 -0.16 11.06
CA THR A 389 -8.90 0.13 11.88
C THR A 389 -8.84 1.56 12.40
N VAL A 390 -9.94 2.06 12.93
CA VAL A 390 -9.99 3.41 13.50
C VAL A 390 -10.95 3.46 14.70
N PHE A 391 -10.54 4.19 15.73
CA PHE A 391 -11.36 4.45 16.91
C PHE A 391 -11.59 5.95 17.06
N PHE A 392 -12.85 6.35 17.19
CA PHE A 392 -13.28 7.72 17.48
C PHE A 392 -13.65 7.80 18.96
N MET A 393 -12.89 8.55 19.75
CA MET A 393 -13.15 8.80 21.15
C MET A 393 -13.73 10.21 21.34
N GLY A 394 -15.00 10.31 21.74
CA GLY A 394 -15.70 11.60 21.79
C GLY A 394 -17.11 11.52 22.38
N LEU A 395 -17.90 12.58 22.18
CA LEU A 395 -19.35 12.51 22.42
C LEU A 395 -20.00 11.73 21.27
N PRO A 396 -20.67 10.59 21.53
CA PRO A 396 -21.28 9.78 20.46
C PRO A 396 -22.22 10.59 19.56
N GLU A 397 -22.99 11.52 20.13
CA GLU A 397 -23.93 12.35 19.38
C GLU A 397 -23.23 13.20 18.33
N LYS A 398 -22.08 13.82 18.67
CA LYS A 398 -21.29 14.62 17.71
C LYS A 398 -20.67 13.75 16.63
N ILE A 399 -20.17 12.58 17.00
CA ILE A 399 -19.57 11.63 16.04
C ILE A 399 -20.65 11.10 15.08
N HIS A 400 -21.83 10.77 15.58
CA HIS A 400 -22.95 10.22 14.81
C HIS A 400 -23.58 11.23 13.85
N CYS A 401 -23.48 12.54 14.13
CA CYS A 401 -23.89 13.58 13.19
C CYS A 401 -23.02 13.65 11.93
N ILE A 402 -21.77 13.18 11.99
CA ILE A 402 -20.81 13.23 10.88
C ILE A 402 -20.70 11.86 10.19
N LEU A 403 -20.73 10.76 10.96
CA LEU A 403 -20.48 9.42 10.45
C LEU A 403 -21.79 8.62 10.24
N PRO A 404 -22.04 8.11 9.01
CA PRO A 404 -23.23 7.31 8.72
C PRO A 404 -23.29 5.99 9.50
N TYR A 405 -24.49 5.42 9.59
CA TYR A 405 -24.71 4.10 10.20
C TYR A 405 -24.02 2.97 9.42
N SER A 406 -23.42 2.02 10.13
CA SER A 406 -22.73 0.86 9.56
C SER A 406 -23.63 -0.34 9.26
N GLY A 407 -24.83 -0.38 9.82
CA GLY A 407 -25.67 -1.59 9.84
C GLY A 407 -25.36 -2.54 11.01
N PHE A 408 -24.28 -2.30 11.76
CA PHE A 408 -23.93 -3.04 12.96
C PHE A 408 -24.29 -2.26 14.23
N GLU A 409 -24.79 -2.97 15.24
CA GLU A 409 -25.09 -2.42 16.56
C GLU A 409 -24.55 -3.34 17.66
N PHE A 410 -24.02 -2.75 18.72
CA PHE A 410 -23.65 -3.50 19.91
C PHE A 410 -24.88 -3.79 20.75
N VAL A 411 -25.18 -5.07 20.96
CA VAL A 411 -26.26 -5.50 21.86
C VAL A 411 -26.06 -4.98 23.29
N ARG A 412 -24.80 -4.82 23.71
CA ARG A 412 -24.42 -4.24 25.00
C ARG A 412 -23.23 -3.32 24.85
N ARG A 413 -23.30 -2.14 25.47
CA ARG A 413 -22.14 -1.27 25.64
C ARG A 413 -21.22 -1.87 26.70
N GLN A 414 -19.92 -1.84 26.43
CA GLN A 414 -18.92 -2.43 27.32
C GLN A 414 -17.60 -1.66 27.24
N PRO A 415 -16.77 -1.67 28.29
CA PRO A 415 -15.45 -1.03 28.27
C PRO A 415 -14.56 -1.62 27.18
N LEU A 416 -13.88 -0.78 26.40
CA LEU A 416 -12.99 -1.25 25.32
C LEU A 416 -11.93 -2.22 25.84
N LEU A 417 -11.35 -1.92 27.01
CA LEU A 417 -10.29 -2.72 27.62
C LEU A 417 -10.76 -4.13 28.02
N GLU A 418 -12.00 -4.25 28.50
CA GLU A 418 -12.62 -5.55 28.80
C GLU A 418 -12.97 -6.32 27.53
N PHE A 419 -13.18 -5.60 26.42
CA PHE A 419 -13.50 -6.19 25.13
C PHE A 419 -12.28 -6.60 24.31
N SER A 420 -11.07 -6.34 24.80
CA SER A 420 -9.81 -6.58 24.11
C SER A 420 -9.66 -7.99 23.53
N GLY A 421 -10.12 -9.03 24.25
CA GLY A 421 -10.04 -10.42 23.80
C GLY A 421 -10.85 -10.72 22.52
N ASN A 422 -11.99 -10.06 22.33
CA ASN A 422 -12.84 -10.21 21.14
C ASN A 422 -12.57 -9.13 20.08
N LEU A 423 -11.79 -8.10 20.43
CA LEU A 423 -11.57 -6.96 19.57
C LEU A 423 -10.78 -7.34 18.32
N LEU A 424 -9.82 -8.26 18.42
CA LEU A 424 -9.02 -8.72 17.28
C LEU A 424 -9.90 -9.38 16.20
N GLU A 425 -10.83 -10.25 16.62
CA GLU A 425 -11.79 -10.87 15.72
C GLU A 425 -12.68 -9.82 15.04
N LEU A 426 -13.16 -8.82 15.78
CA LEU A 426 -14.00 -7.77 15.22
C LEU A 426 -13.26 -6.79 14.32
N ILE A 427 -12.00 -6.50 14.62
CA ILE A 427 -11.15 -5.68 13.75
C ILE A 427 -10.99 -6.34 12.37
N SER A 428 -10.99 -7.67 12.28
CA SER A 428 -10.96 -8.36 10.97
C SER A 428 -12.17 -8.04 10.09
N LEU A 429 -13.33 -7.75 10.70
CA LEU A 429 -14.55 -7.34 10.01
C LEU A 429 -14.60 -5.82 9.77
N ILE A 430 -13.97 -5.04 10.65
CA ILE A 430 -13.99 -3.58 10.65
C ILE A 430 -12.71 -3.06 10.03
N ASN A 431 -12.70 -2.98 8.70
CA ASN A 431 -11.61 -2.35 7.99
C ASN A 431 -11.68 -0.83 8.25
N GLY A 432 -10.57 -0.22 8.68
CA GLY A 432 -10.44 1.20 8.98
C GLY A 432 -10.50 2.11 7.75
N ARG A 433 -11.01 1.60 6.63
CA ARG A 433 -11.29 2.34 5.40
C ARG A 433 -12.78 2.59 5.27
N ASP A 434 -13.60 1.60 5.63
CA ASP A 434 -15.06 1.60 5.47
C ASP A 434 -15.77 1.71 6.81
N LEU A 435 -15.24 1.10 7.87
CA LEU A 435 -15.85 1.04 9.19
C LEU A 435 -14.90 1.50 10.32
N GLY A 436 -15.47 2.04 11.39
CA GLY A 436 -14.73 2.50 12.56
C GLY A 436 -15.51 2.35 13.85
N PHE A 437 -14.80 2.21 14.96
CA PHE A 437 -15.39 2.11 16.29
C PHE A 437 -15.62 3.48 16.90
N VAL A 438 -16.71 3.64 17.65
CA VAL A 438 -16.99 4.83 18.46
C VAL A 438 -16.89 4.46 19.92
N ILE A 439 -16.04 5.20 20.64
CA ILE A 439 -15.81 5.10 22.07
C ILE A 439 -16.26 6.42 22.70
N ASP A 440 -16.97 6.37 23.82
CA ASP A 440 -17.26 7.60 24.57
C ASP A 440 -16.06 8.05 25.44
N TYR A 441 -16.16 9.23 26.08
CA TYR A 441 -15.12 9.72 26.99
C TYR A 441 -14.92 8.87 28.25
N SER A 442 -15.82 7.92 28.52
CA SER A 442 -15.68 6.96 29.62
C SER A 442 -14.96 5.67 29.21
N GLY A 443 -14.60 5.53 27.93
CA GLY A 443 -13.91 4.35 27.40
C GLY A 443 -14.85 3.21 27.02
N LEU A 444 -16.16 3.45 26.98
CA LEU A 444 -17.15 2.45 26.56
C LEU A 444 -17.27 2.42 25.04
N LEU A 445 -17.31 1.21 24.49
CA LEU A 445 -17.59 0.97 23.08
C LEU A 445 -19.09 1.16 22.83
N VAL A 446 -19.45 2.14 21.99
CA VAL A 446 -20.84 2.59 21.80
C VAL A 446 -21.44 2.11 20.48
N SER A 447 -20.70 2.21 19.38
CA SER A 447 -21.23 1.88 18.04
C SER A 447 -20.13 1.63 17.02
N ILE A 448 -20.49 1.03 15.88
CA ILE A 448 -19.65 0.96 14.68
C ILE A 448 -20.24 1.90 13.63
N ARG A 449 -19.42 2.69 12.94
CA ARG A 449 -19.85 3.70 11.98
C ARG A 449 -19.13 3.56 10.65
N LYS A 450 -19.75 4.02 9.57
CA LYS A 450 -19.06 4.13 8.27
C LYS A 450 -18.09 5.31 8.32
N VAL A 451 -16.87 5.09 7.85
CA VAL A 451 -15.80 6.10 7.86
C VAL A 451 -15.35 6.48 6.46
N ASN A 452 -15.83 5.82 5.41
CA ASN A 452 -15.56 6.16 4.01
C ASN A 452 -16.36 7.38 3.49
N SER A 453 -16.82 8.26 4.38
CA SER A 453 -17.56 9.46 3.99
C SER A 453 -16.62 10.49 3.38
N GLU A 454 -16.93 10.93 2.16
CA GLU A 454 -16.22 12.03 1.52
C GLU A 454 -16.45 13.33 2.30
N ILE A 455 -15.35 13.94 2.71
CA ILE A 455 -15.38 15.25 3.36
C ILE A 455 -15.09 16.30 2.28
N LEU A 456 -16.14 16.91 1.76
CA LEU A 456 -16.05 17.99 0.79
C LEU A 456 -15.75 19.33 1.50
N GLY A 457 -14.90 20.17 0.89
CA GLY A 457 -14.94 21.62 1.12
C GLY A 457 -14.02 22.27 2.16
N ARG A 458 -13.06 21.57 2.80
CA ARG A 458 -12.09 22.21 3.73
C ARG A 458 -10.64 21.90 3.38
N HIS A 459 -10.02 22.77 2.58
CA HIS A 459 -8.61 22.67 2.18
C HIS A 459 -7.63 23.25 3.21
N ASP A 460 -8.15 23.93 4.23
CA ASP A 460 -7.42 24.57 5.33
C ASP A 460 -7.03 23.61 6.46
N ILE A 461 -7.65 22.43 6.55
CA ILE A 461 -7.40 21.45 7.61
C ILE A 461 -6.32 20.45 7.18
N GLY A 462 -5.34 20.21 8.04
CA GLY A 462 -4.27 19.26 7.78
C GLY A 462 -3.57 19.55 6.46
N THR A 463 -3.19 20.80 6.21
CA THR A 463 -2.68 21.31 4.93
C THR A 463 -1.52 20.49 4.37
N LEU A 464 -0.70 19.89 5.25
CA LEU A 464 0.43 19.04 4.89
C LEU A 464 0.11 17.53 4.83
N LEU A 465 -1.10 17.12 5.22
CA LEU A 465 -1.54 15.73 5.23
C LEU A 465 -2.22 15.34 3.91
N MET A 466 -2.25 14.04 3.62
CA MET A 466 -2.83 13.47 2.40
C MET A 466 -3.65 12.21 2.70
N GLY A 467 -4.55 11.86 1.78
CA GLY A 467 -5.34 10.62 1.84
C GLY A 467 -6.08 10.44 3.16
N ALA A 468 -6.02 9.22 3.72
CA ALA A 468 -6.66 8.87 4.98
C ALA A 468 -6.23 9.77 6.16
N ASN A 469 -4.96 10.18 6.23
CA ASN A 469 -4.50 11.06 7.31
C ASN A 469 -5.18 12.44 7.26
N ARG A 470 -5.41 12.99 6.05
CA ARG A 470 -6.15 14.25 5.92
C ARG A 470 -7.63 14.06 6.25
N GLN A 471 -8.22 12.95 5.81
CA GLN A 471 -9.61 12.61 6.12
C GLN A 471 -9.82 12.53 7.64
N TYR A 472 -8.97 11.79 8.36
CA TYR A 472 -9.08 11.66 9.82
C TYR A 472 -8.73 12.96 10.56
N ALA A 473 -7.83 13.78 10.04
CA ALA A 473 -7.66 15.14 10.53
C ALA A 473 -8.98 15.93 10.44
N CYS A 474 -9.60 16.00 9.26
CA CYS A 474 -10.90 16.66 9.09
C CYS A 474 -11.98 16.09 10.01
N MET A 475 -12.10 14.76 10.10
CA MET A 475 -13.07 14.12 10.98
C MET A 475 -12.85 14.54 12.44
N SER A 476 -11.61 14.51 12.93
CA SER A 476 -11.32 14.87 14.33
C SER A 476 -11.80 16.28 14.68
N LEU A 477 -11.74 17.22 13.73
CA LEU A 477 -12.27 18.57 13.90
C LEU A 477 -13.80 18.58 13.93
N PHE A 478 -14.46 17.96 12.93
CA PHE A 478 -15.92 18.02 12.81
C PHE A 478 -16.66 17.26 13.89
N SER A 479 -16.16 16.07 14.26
CA SER A 479 -16.76 15.28 15.34
C SER A 479 -16.25 15.70 16.72
N GLN A 480 -15.30 16.63 16.80
CA GLN A 480 -14.65 17.05 18.05
C GLN A 480 -14.17 15.84 18.88
N SER A 481 -13.57 14.89 18.19
CA SER A 481 -13.18 13.60 18.76
C SER A 481 -11.68 13.39 18.64
N LEU A 482 -11.12 12.68 19.60
CA LEU A 482 -9.78 12.11 19.51
C LEU A 482 -9.85 10.84 18.65
N ILE A 483 -9.08 10.76 17.58
CA ILE A 483 -9.11 9.64 16.64
C ILE A 483 -7.80 8.85 16.73
N PHE A 484 -7.90 7.54 16.90
CA PHE A 484 -6.80 6.59 16.85
C PHE A 484 -6.92 5.78 15.56
N PHE A 485 -6.05 6.06 14.58
CA PHE A 485 -6.08 5.43 13.27
C PHE A 485 -4.89 4.48 13.10
N PHE A 486 -5.19 3.24 12.73
CA PHE A 486 -4.23 2.20 12.39
C PHE A 486 -4.20 2.07 10.86
N PRO A 487 -3.19 2.62 10.18
CA PRO A 487 -3.08 2.51 8.73
C PRO A 487 -2.77 1.07 8.29
N PRO A 488 -3.15 0.71 7.05
CA PRO A 488 -2.95 -0.64 6.50
C PRO A 488 -1.47 -1.03 6.33
N THR A 489 -0.56 -0.06 6.36
CA THR A 489 0.89 -0.26 6.33
C THR A 489 1.43 -1.04 7.54
N GLY A 490 0.62 -1.19 8.60
CA GLY A 490 0.96 -1.95 9.80
C GLY A 490 2.00 -1.28 10.70
N ARG A 491 2.04 -1.67 11.98
CA ARG A 491 2.98 -1.17 13.01
C ARG A 491 3.00 0.34 13.22
N GLN A 492 1.93 1.01 12.82
CA GLN A 492 1.77 2.44 12.97
C GLN A 492 0.43 2.72 13.63
N LEU A 493 0.39 3.76 14.45
CA LEU A 493 -0.82 4.33 14.99
C LEU A 493 -0.70 5.85 14.91
N HIS A 494 -1.70 6.49 14.33
CA HIS A 494 -1.79 7.93 14.16
C HIS A 494 -2.88 8.48 15.06
N ILE A 495 -2.57 9.54 15.81
CA ILE A 495 -3.52 10.19 16.71
C ILE A 495 -3.88 11.55 16.18
N PHE A 496 -5.16 11.75 15.90
CA PHE A 496 -5.71 13.02 15.42
C PHE A 496 -6.57 13.69 16.48
N PHE A 497 -6.42 15.00 16.61
CA PHE A 497 -7.24 15.83 17.47
C PHE A 497 -7.34 17.24 16.88
N ASP A 498 -8.55 17.81 16.89
CA ASP A 498 -8.81 19.19 16.47
C ASP A 498 -8.22 19.55 15.10
N GLY A 499 -8.38 18.66 14.11
CA GLY A 499 -7.87 18.92 12.75
C GLY A 499 -6.39 18.58 12.55
N ASN A 500 -5.70 18.09 13.57
CA ASN A 500 -4.25 17.92 13.56
C ASN A 500 -3.82 16.49 13.86
N LEU A 501 -2.75 16.03 13.21
CA LEU A 501 -2.02 14.83 13.61
C LEU A 501 -1.08 15.23 14.75
N ILE A 502 -1.41 14.84 15.97
CA ILE A 502 -0.72 15.29 17.20
C ILE A 502 0.35 14.31 17.68
N GLY A 503 0.25 13.04 17.29
CA GLY A 503 1.24 12.04 17.65
C GLY A 503 1.17 10.79 16.79
N LYS A 504 2.29 10.08 16.74
CA LYS A 504 2.42 8.79 16.07
C LYS A 504 3.12 7.78 16.95
N TYR A 505 2.66 6.54 16.90
CA TYR A 505 3.43 5.40 17.37
C TYR A 505 3.95 4.64 16.15
N MET A 506 5.27 4.44 16.06
CA MET A 506 5.89 3.75 14.94
C MET A 506 7.24 3.17 15.36
N ASN A 507 7.52 1.95 14.92
CA ASN A 507 8.76 1.23 15.27
C ASN A 507 8.98 1.14 16.79
N GLY A 508 7.91 0.89 17.54
CA GLY A 508 7.97 0.71 19.00
C GLY A 508 8.11 1.99 19.81
N ARG A 509 8.01 3.18 19.19
CA ARG A 509 8.22 4.46 19.88
C ARG A 509 7.14 5.47 19.55
N TRP A 510 6.83 6.31 20.52
CA TRP A 510 5.98 7.49 20.30
C TRP A 510 6.78 8.67 19.78
N ARG A 511 6.14 9.45 18.91
CA ARG A 511 6.68 10.69 18.36
C ARG A 511 5.60 11.76 18.39
N GLU A 512 5.95 12.91 18.95
CA GLU A 512 5.14 14.12 18.79
C GLU A 512 5.23 14.60 17.35
N THR A 513 4.09 15.03 16.80
CA THR A 513 4.05 15.64 15.47
C THR A 513 3.45 17.03 15.53
N ASP A 514 4.08 18.00 14.87
CA ASP A 514 3.58 19.37 14.77
C ASP A 514 3.67 19.89 13.32
N TYR A 515 2.78 19.35 12.48
CA TYR A 515 2.67 19.76 11.08
C TYR A 515 2.18 21.21 10.93
N VAL A 516 1.50 21.77 11.92
CA VAL A 516 1.06 23.18 11.92
C VAL A 516 2.26 24.11 12.12
N LEU A 517 3.17 23.78 13.03
CA LEU A 517 4.42 24.50 13.16
C LEU A 517 5.27 24.36 11.91
N MET A 518 5.33 23.16 11.31
CA MET A 518 6.05 22.95 10.04
C MET A 518 5.49 23.80 8.91
N ASP A 519 4.16 23.85 8.71
CA ASP A 519 3.51 24.66 7.66
C ASP A 519 3.84 26.15 7.85
N ARG A 520 3.73 26.66 9.09
CA ARG A 520 4.07 28.06 9.42
C ARG A 520 5.54 28.39 9.19
N LEU A 521 6.46 27.52 9.61
CA LEU A 521 7.90 27.74 9.41
C LEU A 521 8.25 27.70 7.92
N LEU A 522 7.65 26.79 7.15
CA LEU A 522 7.86 26.72 5.71
C LEU A 522 7.30 27.95 4.99
N GLU A 523 6.17 28.50 5.42
CA GLU A 523 5.60 29.74 4.88
C GLU A 523 6.55 30.92 5.12
N GLN A 524 7.03 31.10 6.35
CA GLN A 524 7.99 32.15 6.71
C GLN A 524 9.31 32.04 5.93
N VAL A 525 9.82 30.81 5.80
CA VAL A 525 11.05 30.52 5.05
C VAL A 525 10.84 30.75 3.55
N SER A 526 9.65 30.45 3.03
CA SER A 526 9.29 30.71 1.63
C SER A 526 9.28 32.21 1.35
N GLU A 527 8.63 32.99 2.23
CA GLU A 527 8.60 34.45 2.12
C GLU A 527 10.01 35.07 2.16
N LYS A 528 10.81 34.69 3.17
CA LYS A 528 12.19 35.16 3.37
C LYS A 528 13.09 34.84 2.18
N ASN A 529 12.91 33.68 1.53
CA ASN A 529 13.73 33.24 0.40
C ASN A 529 13.12 33.56 -0.96
N HIS A 530 11.96 34.26 -1.00
CA HIS A 530 11.19 34.56 -2.20
C HIS A 530 10.84 33.31 -3.03
N LEU A 531 10.47 32.23 -2.35
CA LEU A 531 10.00 30.99 -2.94
C LEU A 531 8.47 31.01 -3.06
N SER A 532 7.94 30.36 -4.09
CA SER A 532 6.49 30.23 -4.24
C SER A 532 5.90 29.29 -3.17
N TRP A 533 5.08 29.86 -2.28
CA TRP A 533 4.51 29.12 -1.15
C TRP A 533 3.66 27.91 -1.55
N PRO A 534 2.72 28.01 -2.52
CA PRO A 534 1.90 26.85 -2.92
C PRO A 534 2.75 25.64 -3.33
N GLU A 535 3.90 25.87 -3.95
CA GLU A 535 4.82 24.88 -4.49
C GLU A 535 5.70 24.29 -3.40
N VAL A 536 6.17 25.11 -2.45
CA VAL A 536 6.82 24.61 -1.23
C VAL A 536 5.87 23.73 -0.43
N ARG A 537 4.62 24.17 -0.24
CA ARG A 537 3.58 23.39 0.43
C ARG A 537 3.30 22.07 -0.29
N LYS A 538 3.24 22.08 -1.63
CA LYS A 538 3.03 20.86 -2.43
C LYS A 538 4.17 19.85 -2.28
N ALA A 539 5.43 20.31 -2.30
CA ALA A 539 6.58 19.45 -2.04
C ALA A 539 6.60 18.94 -0.60
N ALA A 540 6.21 19.78 0.37
CA ALA A 540 6.10 19.36 1.77
C ALA A 540 5.02 18.28 1.96
N ARG A 541 3.85 18.42 1.31
CA ARG A 541 2.81 17.37 1.28
C ARG A 541 3.33 16.06 0.69
N ALA A 542 4.08 16.14 -0.42
CA ALA A 542 4.73 14.97 -1.01
C ALA A 542 5.74 14.34 -0.03
N ALA A 543 6.61 15.14 0.61
CA ALA A 543 7.58 14.66 1.59
C ALA A 543 6.91 13.98 2.80
N VAL A 544 5.83 14.56 3.34
CA VAL A 544 5.03 13.95 4.40
C VAL A 544 4.46 12.63 3.92
N SER A 545 3.78 12.60 2.77
CA SER A 545 3.22 11.36 2.23
C SER A 545 4.29 10.30 1.94
N MET A 546 5.51 10.67 1.58
CA MET A 546 6.63 9.73 1.41
C MET A 546 7.03 9.13 2.75
N ALA A 547 7.24 9.97 3.76
CA ALA A 547 7.62 9.52 5.09
C ALA A 547 6.59 8.53 5.67
N GLU A 548 5.28 8.82 5.52
CA GLU A 548 4.20 7.91 5.95
C GLU A 548 4.29 6.53 5.30
N ARG A 549 4.70 6.48 4.03
CA ARG A 549 4.82 5.24 3.25
C ARG A 549 6.16 4.54 3.45
N GLY A 550 6.98 4.97 4.39
CA GLY A 550 8.35 4.46 4.58
C GLY A 550 9.25 4.73 3.37
N GLN A 551 8.89 5.70 2.52
CA GLN A 551 9.69 6.16 1.40
C GLN A 551 10.55 7.34 1.86
N GLY A 552 11.64 7.59 1.15
CA GLY A 552 12.39 8.80 1.39
C GLY A 552 12.77 9.49 0.10
N GLY A 553 13.07 10.77 0.22
CA GLY A 553 13.40 11.65 -0.88
C GLY A 553 13.91 12.99 -0.35
N ILE A 554 14.49 13.79 -1.23
CA ILE A 554 14.99 15.12 -0.91
C ILE A 554 14.41 16.10 -1.92
N PHE A 555 13.83 17.19 -1.43
CA PHE A 555 13.44 18.35 -2.24
C PHE A 555 14.33 19.52 -1.84
N ALA A 556 14.86 20.26 -2.80
CA ALA A 556 15.69 21.43 -2.54
C ALA A 556 15.23 22.63 -3.37
N PHE A 557 14.99 23.75 -2.69
CA PHE A 557 14.49 24.98 -3.30
C PHE A 557 15.61 25.97 -3.52
N VAL A 558 15.87 26.29 -4.78
CA VAL A 558 16.98 27.14 -5.19
C VAL A 558 16.50 28.51 -5.67
N LYS A 559 17.13 29.58 -5.16
CA LYS A 559 16.74 30.96 -5.47
C LYS A 559 17.17 31.39 -6.88
N ASP A 560 18.43 31.15 -7.23
CA ASP A 560 18.98 31.45 -8.55
C ASP A 560 19.68 30.21 -9.07
N THR A 561 19.17 29.63 -10.15
CA THR A 561 19.69 28.39 -10.74
C THR A 561 21.04 28.58 -11.43
N LYS A 562 21.36 29.79 -11.89
CA LYS A 562 22.60 30.09 -12.62
C LYS A 562 23.80 30.19 -11.69
N GLU A 563 23.62 30.75 -10.50
CA GLU A 563 24.71 30.91 -9.51
C GLU A 563 25.22 29.57 -8.95
N ILE A 564 24.45 28.50 -9.14
CA ILE A 564 24.61 27.23 -8.44
C ILE A 564 24.70 26.03 -9.37
N SER A 565 24.60 26.23 -10.70
CA SER A 565 24.55 25.14 -11.70
C SER A 565 25.82 24.27 -11.75
N GLY A 566 26.89 24.63 -11.03
CA GLY A 566 28.09 23.81 -10.84
C GLY A 566 28.23 23.19 -9.44
N LYS A 567 27.24 23.38 -8.55
CA LYS A 567 27.27 22.86 -7.17
C LYS A 567 26.65 21.47 -7.03
N TRP A 568 25.99 20.97 -8.07
CA TRP A 568 25.51 19.60 -8.15
C TRP A 568 25.80 18.99 -9.52
N GLU A 569 25.81 17.67 -9.55
CA GLU A 569 25.83 16.84 -10.72
C GLU A 569 24.41 16.31 -10.97
N ASP A 570 23.86 16.52 -12.17
CA ASP A 570 22.62 15.87 -12.59
C ASP A 570 22.95 14.52 -13.23
N ARG A 571 22.68 13.42 -12.51
CA ARG A 571 22.97 12.08 -13.02
C ARG A 571 22.16 11.69 -14.25
N LEU A 572 21.03 12.33 -14.54
CA LEU A 572 20.35 12.08 -15.82
C LEU A 572 21.21 12.59 -16.97
N GLU A 573 21.81 13.77 -16.82
CA GLU A 573 22.65 14.37 -17.85
C GLU A 573 23.99 13.64 -17.94
N THR A 574 24.66 13.39 -16.81
CA THR A 574 26.01 12.80 -16.81
C THR A 574 26.04 11.31 -17.07
N CYS A 575 25.11 10.52 -16.49
CA CYS A 575 25.11 9.07 -16.67
C CYS A 575 24.35 8.66 -17.93
N TRP A 576 23.28 9.37 -18.29
CA TRP A 576 22.35 8.91 -19.33
C TRP A 576 22.27 9.84 -20.55
N GLY A 577 22.95 11.00 -20.53
CA GLY A 577 22.85 11.99 -21.61
C GLY A 577 21.45 12.60 -21.75
N LEU A 578 20.61 12.50 -20.72
CA LEU A 578 19.25 13.00 -20.71
C LEU A 578 19.15 14.30 -19.93
N LYS A 579 18.61 15.34 -20.57
CA LYS A 579 18.33 16.60 -19.91
C LYS A 579 16.85 16.76 -19.65
N MET A 580 16.47 16.91 -18.39
CA MET A 580 15.08 17.18 -18.04
C MET A 580 14.69 18.57 -18.54
N LYS A 581 13.58 18.65 -19.29
CA LYS A 581 12.95 19.95 -19.56
C LYS A 581 12.32 20.46 -18.27
N PRO A 582 12.43 21.76 -17.92
CA PRO A 582 11.80 22.27 -16.71
C PRO A 582 10.28 22.04 -16.72
N ILE A 583 9.76 21.45 -15.64
CA ILE A 583 8.33 21.18 -15.45
C ILE A 583 7.85 21.97 -14.22
N HIS A 584 6.74 22.67 -14.33
CA HIS A 584 6.19 23.42 -13.19
C HIS A 584 5.51 22.47 -12.21
N LEU A 585 5.69 22.69 -10.90
CA LEU A 585 5.07 21.87 -9.86
C LEU A 585 3.54 21.88 -9.92
N SER A 586 2.92 22.94 -10.43
CA SER A 586 1.46 22.99 -10.65
C SER A 586 0.98 21.88 -11.58
N ASP A 587 1.80 21.48 -12.55
CA ASP A 587 1.42 20.59 -13.65
C ASP A 587 1.54 19.11 -13.27
N LEU A 588 2.18 18.82 -12.13
CA LEU A 588 2.34 17.48 -11.60
C LEU A 588 1.35 17.24 -10.47
N ASN A 589 0.68 16.11 -10.39
CA ASN A 589 0.01 15.74 -9.14
C ASN A 589 1.06 15.32 -8.09
N GLU A 590 0.67 15.21 -6.82
CA GLU A 590 1.60 14.83 -5.75
C GLU A 590 2.16 13.42 -5.92
N LYS A 591 1.44 12.49 -6.57
CA LYS A 591 1.94 11.13 -6.83
C LYS A 591 3.10 11.15 -7.84
N ASP A 592 3.00 11.97 -8.88
CA ASP A 592 4.05 12.16 -9.87
C ASP A 592 5.27 12.83 -9.24
N LEU A 593 5.05 13.86 -8.40
CA LEU A 593 6.12 14.51 -7.64
C LEU A 593 6.85 13.53 -6.70
N ILE A 594 6.11 12.67 -6.00
CA ILE A 594 6.68 11.60 -5.18
C ILE A 594 7.53 10.66 -6.03
N ASN A 595 7.07 10.28 -7.21
CA ASN A 595 7.82 9.40 -8.10
C ASN A 595 9.15 10.02 -8.55
N GLN A 596 9.16 11.33 -8.84
CA GLN A 596 10.40 12.05 -9.17
C GLN A 596 11.39 12.10 -7.99
N ALA A 597 10.91 12.05 -6.76
CA ALA A 597 11.74 12.18 -5.55
C ALA A 597 12.17 10.85 -4.91
N LYS A 598 11.66 9.70 -5.38
CA LYS A 598 11.95 8.37 -4.81
C LYS A 598 13.38 7.91 -5.03
N ASP A 599 13.95 8.30 -6.18
CA ASP A 599 15.28 7.91 -6.58
C ASP A 599 16.35 8.52 -5.68
N GLU A 600 17.57 8.00 -5.78
CA GLU A 600 18.71 8.61 -5.10
C GLU A 600 19.05 9.96 -5.74
N GLY A 601 19.20 10.99 -4.90
CA GLY A 601 19.44 12.37 -5.30
C GLY A 601 18.40 13.33 -4.72
N ALA A 602 18.54 14.61 -5.06
CA ALA A 602 17.57 15.64 -4.73
C ALA A 602 16.78 16.08 -5.96
N VAL A 603 15.49 16.37 -5.75
CA VAL A 603 14.66 17.13 -6.68
C VAL A 603 14.94 18.60 -6.46
N ILE A 604 15.55 19.24 -7.45
CA ILE A 604 15.89 20.66 -7.42
C ILE A 604 14.74 21.46 -8.04
N ILE A 605 14.23 22.42 -7.28
CA ILE A 605 13.08 23.24 -7.62
C ILE A 605 13.51 24.70 -7.58
N ASP A 606 13.32 25.45 -8.66
CA ASP A 606 13.63 26.88 -8.67
C ASP A 606 12.63 27.71 -7.85
N ARG A 607 12.95 29.00 -7.63
CA ARG A 607 12.07 29.92 -6.88
C ARG A 607 10.66 30.08 -7.47
N HIS A 608 10.49 29.75 -8.75
CA HIS A 608 9.23 29.81 -9.47
C HIS A 608 8.50 28.46 -9.45
N GLY A 609 8.99 27.46 -8.72
CA GLY A 609 8.34 26.16 -8.62
C GLY A 609 8.59 25.24 -9.82
N LYS A 610 9.58 25.53 -10.67
CA LYS A 610 9.96 24.63 -11.76
C LYS A 610 10.99 23.62 -11.27
N ILE A 611 10.71 22.35 -11.49
CA ILE A 611 11.69 21.30 -11.28
C ILE A 611 12.73 21.41 -12.40
N ILE A 612 13.99 21.55 -12.02
CA ILE A 612 15.12 21.67 -12.95
C ILE A 612 15.96 20.39 -13.01
N SER A 613 15.90 19.56 -11.96
CA SER A 613 16.57 18.26 -11.87
C SER A 613 15.82 17.37 -10.88
N CYS A 614 15.78 16.06 -11.12
CA CYS A 614 15.18 15.08 -10.20
C CYS A 614 16.20 14.07 -9.63
N ARG A 615 17.47 14.14 -10.02
CA ARG A 615 18.55 13.25 -9.53
C ARG A 615 19.85 14.03 -9.33
N ALA A 616 19.75 15.16 -8.62
CA ALA A 616 20.90 16.00 -8.33
C ALA A 616 21.71 15.45 -7.14
N TYR A 617 23.02 15.34 -7.31
CA TYR A 617 23.98 14.97 -6.25
C TYR A 617 24.95 16.11 -6.02
N ILE A 618 25.32 16.35 -4.78
CA ILE A 618 26.31 17.37 -4.46
C ILE A 618 27.66 16.95 -5.04
N ALA A 619 28.32 17.85 -5.77
CA ALA A 619 29.60 17.56 -6.42
C ALA A 619 30.78 17.47 -5.43
N THR A 620 30.60 17.90 -4.18
CA THR A 620 31.67 17.91 -3.17
C THR A 620 31.56 16.71 -2.22
N ASP A 621 32.69 16.03 -2.01
CA ASP A 621 32.83 14.96 -1.02
C ASP A 621 32.45 15.49 0.37
N ILE A 622 31.43 14.89 0.99
CA ILE A 622 31.14 15.11 2.41
C ILE A 622 32.34 14.59 3.18
N SER A 623 33.02 15.46 3.94
CA SER A 623 34.19 15.09 4.73
C SER A 623 33.90 13.89 5.64
N GLU A 624 34.88 12.99 5.85
CA GLU A 624 34.69 11.77 6.66
C GLU A 624 34.23 12.05 8.11
N SER A 625 34.59 13.22 8.66
CA SER A 625 34.13 13.68 9.97
C SER A 625 32.62 13.96 10.01
N GLU A 626 32.02 14.47 8.92
CA GLU A 626 30.58 14.70 8.79
C GLU A 626 29.80 13.41 8.47
N LYS A 627 30.47 12.39 7.90
CA LYS A 627 29.87 11.06 7.70
C LYS A 627 29.50 10.37 9.02
N ARG A 628 30.03 10.81 10.17
CA ARG A 628 29.88 10.14 11.48
C ARG A 628 28.86 10.76 12.44
N ILE A 629 27.91 11.60 12.02
CA ILE A 629 26.80 11.99 12.91
C ILE A 629 25.95 10.74 13.22
N PRO A 630 25.92 10.23 14.46
CA PRO A 630 25.17 9.02 14.81
C PRO A 630 23.66 9.26 14.66
N GLY A 631 22.93 8.25 14.19
CA GLY A 631 21.45 8.31 14.12
C GLY A 631 20.83 9.13 12.99
N THR A 632 21.64 9.72 12.09
CA THR A 632 21.13 10.43 10.89
C THR A 632 21.45 9.65 9.61
N SER A 633 20.42 9.44 8.78
CA SER A 633 20.60 8.73 7.50
C SER A 633 21.49 9.55 6.54
N TYR A 634 22.10 8.85 5.58
CA TYR A 634 22.93 9.50 4.55
C TYR A 634 22.19 10.63 3.83
N ARG A 635 20.87 10.48 3.60
CA ARG A 635 20.02 11.52 3.00
C ARG A 635 19.91 12.78 3.84
N HIS A 636 19.80 12.67 5.17
CA HIS A 636 19.78 13.85 6.05
C HIS A 636 21.12 14.59 6.00
N LYS A 637 22.23 13.86 6.01
CA LYS A 637 23.57 14.45 5.91
C LYS A 637 23.74 15.21 4.60
N HIS A 638 23.37 14.58 3.48
CA HIS A 638 23.36 15.20 2.16
C HIS A 638 22.49 16.45 2.11
N ALA A 639 21.23 16.35 2.49
CA ALA A 639 20.33 17.50 2.41
C ALA A 639 20.74 18.67 3.30
N ARG A 640 21.30 18.39 4.49
CA ARG A 640 21.86 19.39 5.39
C ARG A 640 23.07 20.07 4.76
N HIS A 641 24.02 19.29 4.26
CA HIS A 641 25.22 19.81 3.62
C HIS A 641 24.90 20.58 2.33
N PHE A 642 23.94 20.11 1.53
CA PHE A 642 23.43 20.81 0.35
C PHE A 642 22.80 22.15 0.72
N SER A 643 21.95 22.13 1.76
CA SER A 643 21.34 23.32 2.32
C SER A 643 22.40 24.35 2.75
N GLU A 644 23.51 23.89 3.35
CA GLU A 644 24.63 24.73 3.78
C GLU A 644 25.42 25.34 2.62
N ILE A 645 25.94 24.51 1.71
CA ILE A 645 26.80 24.92 0.61
C ILE A 645 26.07 25.82 -0.39
N VAL A 646 24.82 25.48 -0.69
CA VAL A 646 24.02 26.19 -1.70
C VAL A 646 23.21 27.33 -1.06
N GLY A 647 23.05 27.32 0.26
CA GLY A 647 22.27 28.32 0.98
C GLY A 647 20.77 28.18 0.77
N VAL A 648 20.29 26.95 0.62
CA VAL A 648 18.92 26.61 0.16
C VAL A 648 18.07 25.99 1.26
N VAL A 649 16.77 25.93 1.00
CA VAL A 649 15.81 25.20 1.83
C VAL A 649 15.73 23.77 1.33
N THR A 650 15.95 22.79 2.19
CA THR A 650 15.78 21.37 1.85
C THR A 650 14.74 20.70 2.72
N LEU A 651 13.91 19.87 2.09
CA LEU A 651 12.94 18.99 2.74
C LEU A 651 13.42 17.56 2.57
N VAL A 652 13.50 16.81 3.67
CA VAL A 652 13.93 15.41 3.65
C VAL A 652 12.81 14.54 4.19
N ALA A 653 12.34 13.62 3.37
CA ALA A 653 11.52 12.51 3.82
C ALA A 653 12.43 11.32 4.15
N SER A 654 12.30 10.78 5.36
CA SER A 654 13.01 9.61 5.83
C SER A 654 12.14 8.36 5.73
N ARG A 655 12.76 7.23 5.38
CA ARG A 655 12.10 5.91 5.41
C ARG A 655 11.59 5.51 6.80
N TYR A 656 12.07 6.19 7.86
CA TYR A 656 11.63 5.99 9.24
C TYR A 656 10.47 6.90 9.65
N GLY A 657 9.74 7.48 8.69
CA GLY A 657 8.55 8.30 8.95
C GLY A 657 8.84 9.68 9.55
N LYS A 658 10.05 10.20 9.35
CA LYS A 658 10.50 11.52 9.81
C LYS A 658 10.59 12.47 8.61
N VAL A 659 10.07 13.69 8.73
CA VAL A 659 10.26 14.79 7.78
C VAL A 659 11.09 15.87 8.44
N THR A 660 12.17 16.30 7.79
CA THR A 660 13.05 17.34 8.33
C THR A 660 13.23 18.46 7.33
N VAL A 661 13.20 19.70 7.84
CA VAL A 661 13.44 20.91 7.06
C VAL A 661 14.80 21.49 7.46
N TYR A 662 15.67 21.72 6.48
CA TYR A 662 16.93 22.44 6.69
C TYR A 662 16.92 23.78 5.95
N GLU A 663 17.51 24.81 6.57
CA GLU A 663 17.85 26.08 5.92
C GLU A 663 19.30 26.43 6.27
N ARG A 664 20.15 26.62 5.25
CA ARG A 664 21.58 26.93 5.40
C ARG A 664 22.30 25.99 6.37
N GLY A 665 22.02 24.69 6.26
CA GLY A 665 22.62 23.64 7.08
C GLY A 665 22.08 23.53 8.51
N LYS A 666 21.12 24.37 8.91
CA LYS A 666 20.47 24.32 10.22
C LYS A 666 19.15 23.59 10.11
N GLU A 667 18.90 22.65 11.02
CA GLU A 667 17.60 22.00 11.17
C GLU A 667 16.60 23.01 11.74
N LEU A 668 15.56 23.33 10.98
CA LEU A 668 14.51 24.26 11.41
C LEU A 668 13.44 23.54 12.22
N ILE A 669 13.00 22.39 11.72
CA ILE A 669 12.04 21.53 12.37
C ILE A 669 12.23 20.10 11.89
N SER A 670 11.93 19.15 12.76
CA SER A 670 11.66 17.80 12.34
C SER A 670 10.42 17.24 12.99
N VAL A 671 9.58 16.63 12.15
CA VAL A 671 8.28 16.06 12.48
C VAL A 671 8.24 14.57 12.17
#